data_AF-A0A5D6XTX9-F1
#
_entry.id   AF-A0A5D6XTX9-F1
#
_cell.length_a   1.000
_cell.length_b   1.000
_cell.length_c   1.000
_cell.angle_alpha   90.00
_cell.angle_beta   90.00
_cell.angle_gamma   90.00
#
_symmetry.space_group_name_H-M   'P 1'
#
loop_
_entity.id
_entity.type
_entity.pdbx_description
1 polymer ?
#
loop_
_entity_poly.entity_id
_entity_poly.type
_entity_poly.pdbx_seq_one_letter_code
_entity_poly.pdbx_strand_id
1 'polypeptide(L)'
;MQHEQQQPRGQDNALPPVDVANEQQVASFLRSRIRVFPNFPRPGIDFSDVTTLLLDPAAFQLAIDALRHRYADRGVTHVVSCESRGFIFGAPLALALQVAFVPVRRARRLPGHTVGVDYTSGFYTGRMEIHDDAIQKGGRVVIIDDLVATGNTLKVTCELITQLGAEVVECGCVINSIRSHHFLHFAHIICSSSVSISLEDKKNSTSTASDGASETLQRQYSVKTTQSRRKWAKVRSVLIGVASLVCLAWTLWLVLLTARPDATINYLMGTKEYDNGSFWLIAEPGLALTIVGGSGFAAVAIGHLLNIAIQAIQTKAKLAQTALENSIVHHLLVKLVDLGFQTGLLVQLMERGLSEKLVWTLTALISLNFATCALTVWHSHVTSSGFHQMLVDVCFDVLTSVAFPMLVVSWSLAAFTFDHRAFAINLDVFPDGRLERQARLSADPTQVELITQSLRSLRILSVLDFFIRVGSNAILCFRCPCISLLDRALTPKTFAEWTTMKDVTDKVVQLASTGDLRSIQLVNRQLQEIPEVLLSCEYLKHISLYYTDTTAIPPWFKQFKNLEYFHVEGKSGAPSLTSFPEDAFQGMHQLSFIHVANHRIMLALVPSIPGLPDMARIKHLKSFIVAARSSMCCNGFRNIPCDLSDIYCAPPRLTPAVCLADNRTEPIVTEATLKFFARFASSVCAPVTDRAPQNDPVSDASMIKCEDKLFTLCQTFRGDPGMCYTAGIEPANLTYTV
;
A
#
# COMPACT_ATOMS: atom_id res chain seq x y z
N MET A 1 -5.75 44.79 -9.31
CA MET A 1 -5.29 46.14 -9.68
C MET A 1 -4.00 46.04 -10.48
N GLN A 2 -4.11 46.03 -11.80
CA GLN A 2 -3.21 46.71 -12.75
C GLN A 2 -4.15 47.16 -13.87
N HIS A 3 -4.26 48.48 -14.05
CA HIS A 3 -5.16 49.13 -15.00
C HIS A 3 -4.56 49.05 -16.40
N GLU A 4 -5.19 48.31 -17.31
CA GLU A 4 -5.12 48.61 -18.74
C GLU A 4 -6.32 49.48 -19.11
N GLN A 5 -6.02 50.67 -19.64
CA GLN A 5 -6.99 51.67 -20.03
C GLN A 5 -7.87 51.17 -21.18
N GLN A 6 -9.17 51.03 -20.94
CA GLN A 6 -10.17 50.95 -22.00
C GLN A 6 -10.30 52.31 -22.69
N GLN A 7 -9.90 52.38 -23.96
CA GLN A 7 -10.33 53.47 -24.86
C GLN A 7 -11.81 53.30 -25.22
N PRO A 8 -12.58 54.39 -25.31
CA PRO A 8 -14.00 54.33 -25.63
C PRO A 8 -14.20 54.03 -27.12
N ARG A 9 -14.98 52.99 -27.44
CA ARG A 9 -15.35 52.67 -28.83
C ARG A 9 -16.68 53.35 -29.15
N GLY A 10 -16.60 54.54 -29.76
CA GLY A 10 -17.72 55.19 -30.43
C GLY A 10 -17.21 55.96 -31.63
N GLN A 11 -17.45 55.43 -32.84
CA GLN A 11 -17.70 56.10 -34.13
C GLN A 11 -17.42 55.14 -35.29
N ASP A 12 -18.37 55.09 -36.23
CA ASP A 12 -18.29 54.42 -37.52
C ASP A 12 -17.00 54.78 -38.27
N ASN A 13 -16.07 53.83 -38.37
CA ASN A 13 -14.96 53.88 -39.31
C ASN A 13 -15.03 52.61 -40.16
N ALA A 14 -15.81 52.66 -41.25
CA ALA A 14 -15.67 51.70 -42.32
C ALA A 14 -14.22 51.78 -42.83
N LEU A 15 -13.44 50.72 -42.62
CA LEU A 15 -12.11 50.62 -43.22
C LEU A 15 -12.24 50.70 -44.75
N PRO A 16 -11.26 51.27 -45.45
CA PRO A 16 -11.26 51.29 -46.91
C PRO A 16 -11.41 49.86 -47.46
N PRO A 17 -12.07 49.68 -48.61
CA PRO A 17 -12.27 48.35 -49.19
C PRO A 17 -10.92 47.69 -49.43
N VAL A 18 -10.73 46.51 -48.83
CA VAL A 18 -9.53 45.69 -49.07
C VAL A 18 -9.69 45.04 -50.44
N ASP A 19 -8.71 45.25 -51.33
CA ASP A 19 -8.70 44.62 -52.64
C ASP A 19 -8.35 43.13 -52.48
N VAL A 20 -9.31 42.26 -52.82
CA VAL A 20 -9.17 40.80 -52.72
C VAL A 20 -8.11 40.26 -53.68
N ALA A 21 -7.81 40.96 -54.78
CA ALA A 21 -6.74 40.61 -55.70
C ALA A 21 -5.34 40.90 -55.12
N ASN A 22 -5.25 41.75 -54.09
CA ASN A 22 -3.99 42.08 -53.44
C ASN A 22 -3.74 41.20 -52.21
N GLU A 23 -3.10 40.05 -52.44
CA GLU A 23 -2.80 39.05 -51.39
C GLU A 23 -2.06 39.65 -50.18
N GLN A 24 -1.18 40.63 -50.37
CA GLN A 24 -0.44 41.27 -49.27
C GLN A 24 -1.34 42.17 -48.41
N GLN A 25 -2.24 42.92 -49.05
CA GLN A 25 -3.19 43.78 -48.36
C GLN A 25 -4.17 42.93 -47.54
N VAL A 26 -4.72 41.86 -48.15
CA VAL A 26 -5.57 40.87 -47.47
C VAL A 26 -4.82 40.26 -46.28
N ALA A 27 -3.59 39.78 -46.49
CA ALA A 27 -2.78 39.18 -45.43
C ALA A 27 -2.57 40.11 -44.24
N SER A 28 -2.21 41.37 -44.50
CA SER A 28 -1.95 42.37 -43.46
C SER A 28 -3.21 42.68 -42.65
N PHE A 29 -4.35 42.82 -43.33
CA PHE A 29 -5.64 43.07 -42.69
C PHE A 29 -6.07 41.89 -41.83
N LEU A 30 -6.07 40.67 -42.37
CA LEU A 30 -6.47 39.47 -41.61
C LEU A 30 -5.56 39.21 -40.42
N ARG A 31 -4.24 39.41 -40.57
CA ARG A 31 -3.28 39.30 -39.46
C ARG A 31 -3.60 40.28 -38.32
N SER A 32 -4.01 41.52 -38.64
CA SER A 32 -4.39 42.51 -37.63
C SER A 32 -5.65 42.13 -36.83
N ARG A 33 -6.43 41.16 -37.32
CA ARG A 33 -7.65 40.66 -36.68
C ARG A 33 -7.45 39.35 -35.91
N ILE A 34 -6.24 38.78 -35.94
CA ILE A 34 -5.91 37.56 -35.21
C ILE A 34 -5.15 37.92 -33.94
N ARG A 35 -5.67 37.47 -32.79
CA ARG A 35 -5.00 37.62 -31.50
C ARG A 35 -3.90 36.58 -31.35
N VAL A 36 -2.77 36.98 -30.76
CA VAL A 36 -1.65 36.08 -30.45
C VAL A 36 -1.51 35.97 -28.94
N PHE A 37 -1.48 34.74 -28.43
CA PHE A 37 -1.16 34.42 -27.04
C PHE A 37 0.29 33.96 -26.95
N PRO A 38 1.18 34.74 -26.32
CA PRO A 38 2.57 34.32 -26.17
C PRO A 38 2.67 33.17 -25.16
N ASN A 39 3.62 32.25 -25.38
CA ASN A 39 3.92 31.14 -24.47
C ASN A 39 2.75 30.20 -24.17
N PHE A 40 1.82 30.01 -25.12
CA PHE A 40 0.67 29.12 -24.99
C PHE A 40 0.73 28.01 -26.06
N PRO A 41 0.41 26.75 -25.73
CA PRO A 41 0.08 26.21 -24.41
C PRO A 41 1.31 25.97 -23.52
N ARG A 42 2.52 26.22 -24.02
CA ARG A 42 3.78 26.03 -23.28
C ARG A 42 4.77 27.17 -23.58
N PRO A 43 5.71 27.45 -22.67
CA PRO A 43 6.75 28.46 -22.90
C PRO A 43 7.54 28.22 -24.19
N GLY A 44 7.83 29.31 -24.92
CA GLY A 44 8.60 29.29 -26.17
C GLY A 44 7.79 29.09 -27.45
N ILE A 45 6.45 29.01 -27.37
CA ILE A 45 5.55 28.89 -28.53
C ILE A 45 4.46 29.95 -28.43
N ASP A 46 4.21 30.67 -29.52
CA ASP A 46 3.11 31.62 -29.64
C ASP A 46 1.90 30.96 -30.30
N PHE A 47 0.72 31.12 -29.71
CA PHE A 47 -0.53 30.58 -30.23
C PHE A 47 -1.34 31.65 -30.94
N SER A 48 -1.62 31.44 -32.22
CA SER A 48 -2.49 32.33 -33.01
C SER A 48 -3.95 31.89 -32.88
N ASP A 49 -4.77 32.74 -32.26
CA ASP A 49 -6.18 32.50 -32.00
C ASP A 49 -7.05 33.14 -33.10
N VAL A 50 -7.51 32.30 -34.05
CA VAL A 50 -8.38 32.71 -35.16
C VAL A 50 -9.77 33.18 -34.71
N THR A 51 -10.18 32.92 -33.47
CA THR A 51 -11.55 33.25 -33.02
C THR A 51 -11.83 34.76 -33.05
N THR A 52 -10.81 35.61 -32.86
CA THR A 52 -10.99 37.06 -32.97
C THR A 52 -11.24 37.53 -34.39
N LEU A 53 -10.72 36.81 -35.40
CA LEU A 53 -11.04 37.04 -36.81
C LEU A 53 -12.49 36.62 -37.10
N LEU A 54 -12.93 35.49 -36.53
CA LEU A 54 -14.31 35.01 -36.70
C LEU A 54 -15.35 35.93 -36.06
N LEU A 55 -14.99 36.65 -35.00
CA LEU A 55 -15.85 37.65 -34.35
C LEU A 55 -15.97 38.96 -35.14
N ASP A 56 -15.16 39.16 -36.19
CA ASP A 56 -15.24 40.28 -37.12
C ASP A 56 -15.88 39.79 -38.43
N PRO A 57 -17.19 40.01 -38.66
CA PRO A 57 -17.87 39.50 -39.84
C PRO A 57 -17.25 39.96 -41.15
N ALA A 58 -16.68 41.17 -41.20
CA ALA A 58 -16.03 41.69 -42.39
C ALA A 58 -14.69 40.99 -42.64
N ALA A 59 -13.92 40.70 -41.59
CA ALA A 59 -12.68 39.94 -41.70
C ALA A 59 -12.92 38.48 -42.09
N PHE A 60 -13.95 37.86 -41.53
CA PHE A 60 -14.32 36.50 -41.90
C PHE A 60 -14.80 36.42 -43.35
N GLN A 61 -15.68 37.34 -43.78
CA GLN A 61 -16.13 37.42 -45.17
C GLN A 61 -14.94 37.62 -46.12
N LEU A 62 -14.03 38.56 -45.82
CA LEU A 62 -12.83 38.80 -46.62
C LEU A 62 -11.94 37.56 -46.75
N ALA A 63 -11.77 36.77 -45.68
CA ALA A 63 -11.00 35.54 -45.72
C ALA A 63 -11.62 34.51 -46.68
N ILE A 64 -12.94 34.38 -46.70
CA ILE A 64 -13.66 33.49 -47.62
C ILE A 64 -13.61 34.02 -49.05
N ASP A 65 -13.77 35.33 -49.26
CA ASP A 65 -13.70 35.95 -50.59
C ASP A 65 -12.31 35.79 -51.21
N ALA A 66 -11.25 35.91 -50.42
CA ALA A 66 -9.88 35.67 -50.86
C ALA A 66 -9.65 34.21 -51.27
N LEU A 67 -10.13 33.25 -50.48
CA LEU A 67 -10.08 31.83 -50.83
C LEU A 67 -10.89 31.54 -52.11
N ARG A 68 -12.09 32.10 -52.22
CA ARG A 68 -12.94 31.95 -53.42
C ARG A 68 -12.24 32.48 -54.65
N HIS A 69 -11.70 33.70 -54.58
CA HIS A 69 -10.98 34.33 -55.69
C HIS A 69 -9.82 33.45 -56.19
N ARG A 70 -9.08 32.82 -55.27
CA ARG A 70 -7.98 31.92 -55.61
C ARG A 70 -8.41 30.64 -56.34
N TYR A 71 -9.56 30.08 -55.97
CA TYR A 71 -9.97 28.74 -56.41
C TYR A 71 -11.06 28.72 -57.50
N ALA A 72 -11.70 29.84 -57.79
CA ALA A 72 -12.83 29.94 -58.72
C ALA A 72 -12.55 29.30 -60.09
N ASP A 73 -11.39 29.60 -60.70
CA ASP A 73 -11.05 29.14 -62.05
C ASP A 73 -10.19 27.86 -62.06
N ARG A 74 -10.03 27.22 -60.90
CA ARG A 74 -9.19 26.03 -60.76
C ARG A 74 -9.95 24.72 -60.95
N GLY A 75 -11.23 24.73 -61.33
CA GLY A 75 -12.03 23.54 -61.58
C GLY A 75 -12.14 22.58 -60.39
N VAL A 76 -12.20 23.14 -59.18
CA VAL A 76 -12.39 22.40 -57.93
C VAL A 76 -13.79 21.80 -57.90
N THR A 77 -13.92 20.57 -57.40
CA THR A 77 -15.20 19.84 -57.29
C THR A 77 -15.57 19.52 -55.85
N HIS A 78 -14.57 19.47 -54.96
CA HIS A 78 -14.76 19.21 -53.54
C HIS A 78 -13.82 20.11 -52.71
N VAL A 79 -14.32 20.64 -51.61
CA VAL A 79 -13.50 21.21 -50.53
C VAL A 79 -13.47 20.21 -49.39
N VAL A 80 -12.27 19.82 -48.99
CA VAL A 80 -12.04 18.90 -47.87
C VAL A 80 -11.43 19.67 -46.71
N SER A 81 -11.90 19.40 -45.49
CA SER A 81 -11.31 19.99 -44.29
C SER A 81 -11.18 18.97 -43.19
N CYS A 82 -10.17 19.15 -42.34
CA CYS A 82 -10.00 18.39 -41.12
C CYS A 82 -10.80 19.01 -39.97
N GLU A 83 -11.35 18.17 -39.10
CA GLU A 83 -12.07 18.66 -37.92
C GLU A 83 -11.15 19.40 -36.93
N SER A 84 -11.68 20.28 -36.08
CA SER A 84 -12.99 20.95 -36.19
C SER A 84 -12.86 22.34 -36.77
N ARG A 85 -11.71 23.01 -36.56
CA ARG A 85 -11.51 24.41 -36.95
C ARG A 85 -11.37 24.60 -38.46
N GLY A 86 -10.82 23.62 -39.18
CA GLY A 86 -10.79 23.66 -40.64
C GLY A 86 -12.18 23.78 -41.27
N PHE A 87 -13.21 23.20 -40.63
CA PHE A 87 -14.59 23.29 -41.12
C PHE A 87 -15.12 24.73 -41.19
N ILE A 88 -14.64 25.59 -40.29
CA ILE A 88 -15.08 26.99 -40.19
C ILE A 88 -14.70 27.77 -41.45
N PHE A 89 -13.63 27.38 -42.14
CA PHE A 89 -13.20 28.02 -43.38
C PHE A 89 -13.52 27.20 -44.63
N GLY A 90 -13.41 25.87 -44.54
CA GLY A 90 -13.69 24.99 -45.68
C GLY A 90 -15.16 24.94 -46.06
N ALA A 91 -16.08 24.88 -45.09
CA ALA A 91 -17.51 24.79 -45.42
C ALA A 91 -18.04 26.08 -46.09
N PRO A 92 -17.73 27.30 -45.61
CA PRO A 92 -18.10 28.52 -46.32
C PRO A 92 -17.45 28.65 -47.70
N LEU A 93 -16.20 28.19 -47.87
CA LEU A 93 -15.57 28.16 -49.18
C LEU A 93 -16.31 27.23 -50.15
N ALA A 94 -16.70 26.04 -49.69
CA ALA A 94 -17.45 25.08 -50.51
C ALA A 94 -18.77 25.70 -50.99
N LEU A 95 -19.48 26.40 -50.10
CA LEU A 95 -20.69 27.15 -50.44
C LEU A 95 -20.40 28.26 -51.44
N ALA A 96 -19.35 29.04 -51.24
CA ALA A 96 -18.97 30.16 -52.11
C ALA A 96 -18.54 29.71 -53.52
N LEU A 97 -17.96 28.51 -53.65
CA LEU A 97 -17.59 27.88 -54.91
C LEU A 97 -18.72 27.02 -55.52
N GLN A 98 -19.81 26.77 -54.78
CA GLN A 98 -20.90 25.86 -55.14
C GLN A 98 -20.44 24.42 -55.43
N VAL A 99 -19.57 23.90 -54.56
CA VAL A 99 -18.98 22.56 -54.68
C VAL A 99 -19.26 21.73 -53.43
N ALA A 100 -18.98 20.42 -53.48
CA ALA A 100 -19.21 19.53 -52.34
C ALA A 100 -18.24 19.86 -51.18
N PHE A 101 -18.74 19.83 -49.95
CA PHE A 101 -17.90 19.87 -48.74
C PHE A 101 -17.77 18.46 -48.17
N VAL A 102 -16.54 18.04 -47.88
CA VAL A 102 -16.25 16.69 -47.38
C VAL A 102 -15.46 16.76 -46.07
N PRO A 103 -16.04 16.33 -44.94
CA PRO A 103 -15.37 16.36 -43.65
C PRO A 103 -14.43 15.18 -43.47
N VAL A 104 -13.22 15.45 -42.97
CA VAL A 104 -12.28 14.45 -42.45
C VAL A 104 -12.24 14.57 -40.93
N ARG A 105 -12.50 13.47 -40.23
CA ARG A 105 -12.67 13.47 -38.77
C ARG A 105 -11.81 12.43 -38.10
N ARG A 106 -11.57 12.57 -36.79
CA ARG A 106 -10.97 11.48 -36.02
C ARG A 106 -11.88 10.26 -36.02
N ALA A 107 -11.27 9.10 -35.79
CA ALA A 107 -11.98 7.84 -35.86
C ALA A 107 -13.27 7.79 -35.04
N ARG A 108 -14.28 7.10 -35.60
CA ARG A 108 -15.61 6.89 -35.00
C ARG A 108 -16.48 8.15 -34.85
N ARG A 109 -16.14 9.24 -35.55
CA ARG A 109 -16.95 10.47 -35.60
C ARG A 109 -17.79 10.61 -36.87
N LEU A 110 -17.54 9.78 -37.88
CA LEU A 110 -18.35 9.65 -39.09
C LEU A 110 -19.19 8.36 -39.01
N PRO A 111 -20.52 8.42 -39.21
CA PRO A 111 -21.37 7.23 -39.24
C PRO A 111 -21.23 6.49 -40.58
N GLY A 112 -21.39 5.17 -40.61
CA GLY A 112 -21.33 4.39 -41.85
C GLY A 112 -19.92 3.92 -42.22
N HIS A 113 -19.71 3.59 -43.49
CA HIS A 113 -18.43 3.06 -43.98
C HIS A 113 -17.40 4.18 -44.16
N THR A 114 -16.18 3.94 -43.70
CA THR A 114 -15.09 4.91 -43.76
C THR A 114 -13.78 4.24 -44.15
N VAL A 115 -12.93 4.99 -44.85
CA VAL A 115 -11.49 4.68 -44.97
C VAL A 115 -10.73 5.59 -44.02
N GLY A 116 -9.58 5.13 -43.53
CA GLY A 116 -8.84 5.87 -42.53
C GLY A 116 -7.33 5.63 -42.56
N VAL A 117 -6.57 6.66 -42.23
CA VAL A 117 -5.11 6.69 -42.17
C VAL A 117 -4.68 6.96 -40.74
N ASP A 118 -3.80 6.08 -40.23
CA ASP A 118 -3.19 6.24 -38.93
C ASP A 118 -2.05 7.26 -38.99
N TYR A 119 -1.91 8.09 -37.97
CA TYR A 119 -0.88 9.11 -37.89
C TYR A 119 -0.30 9.23 -36.49
N THR A 120 0.95 9.70 -36.43
CA THR A 120 1.65 9.99 -35.16
C THR A 120 2.06 11.45 -35.14
N SER A 121 1.70 12.17 -34.06
CA SER A 121 2.06 13.57 -33.83
C SER A 121 2.60 13.73 -32.42
N GLY A 122 3.91 13.89 -32.29
CA GLY A 122 4.57 13.87 -30.98
C GLY A 122 4.34 12.55 -30.25
N PHE A 123 3.68 12.60 -29.09
CA PHE A 123 3.33 11.43 -28.28
C PHE A 123 1.92 10.88 -28.53
N TYR A 124 1.20 11.42 -29.53
CA TYR A 124 -0.17 11.04 -29.84
C TYR A 124 -0.20 10.22 -31.12
N THR A 125 -0.76 9.01 -31.04
CA THR A 125 -1.18 8.22 -32.20
C THR A 125 -2.70 8.37 -32.36
N GLY A 126 -3.17 8.48 -33.58
CA GLY A 126 -4.58 8.62 -33.89
C GLY A 126 -4.88 8.17 -35.31
N ARG A 127 -6.17 8.13 -35.66
CA ARG A 127 -6.65 7.77 -36.99
C ARG A 127 -7.59 8.84 -37.50
N MET A 128 -7.36 9.30 -38.72
CA MET A 128 -8.26 10.19 -39.45
C MET A 128 -9.09 9.37 -40.42
N GLU A 129 -10.38 9.65 -40.50
CA GLU A 129 -11.37 8.92 -41.29
C GLU A 129 -12.16 9.87 -42.21
N ILE A 130 -12.53 9.35 -43.37
CA ILE A 130 -13.39 9.96 -44.40
C ILE A 130 -14.38 8.89 -44.87
N HIS A 131 -15.59 9.28 -45.29
CA HIS A 131 -16.50 8.31 -45.92
C HIS A 131 -15.91 7.80 -47.22
N ASP A 132 -16.07 6.50 -47.47
CA ASP A 132 -15.50 5.83 -48.65
C ASP A 132 -16.21 6.20 -49.95
N ASP A 133 -17.43 6.74 -49.86
CA ASP A 133 -18.25 7.25 -50.95
C ASP A 133 -18.23 8.79 -51.08
N ALA A 134 -17.47 9.49 -50.23
CA ALA A 134 -17.51 10.95 -50.16
C ALA A 134 -17.01 11.66 -51.43
N ILE A 135 -16.10 11.01 -52.19
CA ILE A 135 -15.45 11.60 -53.35
C ILE A 135 -15.38 10.57 -54.46
N GLN A 136 -15.96 10.90 -55.61
CA GLN A 136 -15.87 10.07 -56.79
C GLN A 136 -14.44 10.08 -57.36
N LYS A 137 -14.01 8.95 -57.94
CA LYS A 137 -12.71 8.84 -58.61
C LYS A 137 -12.54 9.95 -59.66
N GLY A 138 -11.38 10.61 -59.66
CA GLY A 138 -11.09 11.77 -60.51
C GLY A 138 -11.63 13.10 -59.97
N GLY A 139 -12.24 13.11 -58.78
CA GLY A 139 -12.63 14.34 -58.10
C GLY A 139 -11.42 15.25 -57.85
N ARG A 140 -11.57 16.55 -58.09
CA ARG A 140 -10.53 17.56 -57.89
C ARG A 140 -10.79 18.31 -56.59
N VAL A 141 -9.86 18.19 -55.66
CA VAL A 141 -10.04 18.51 -54.24
C VAL A 141 -9.12 19.65 -53.81
N VAL A 142 -9.66 20.65 -53.12
CA VAL A 142 -8.85 21.60 -52.34
C VAL A 142 -8.98 21.27 -50.86
N ILE A 143 -7.86 21.22 -50.14
CA ILE A 143 -7.86 20.95 -48.70
C ILE A 143 -7.72 22.28 -47.95
N ILE A 144 -8.66 22.60 -47.06
CA ILE A 144 -8.67 23.86 -46.31
C ILE A 144 -8.56 23.59 -44.80
N ASP A 145 -7.67 24.29 -44.13
CA ASP A 145 -7.53 24.29 -42.67
C ASP A 145 -7.37 25.72 -42.10
N ASP A 146 -7.53 25.88 -40.79
CA ASP A 146 -7.37 27.19 -40.16
C ASP A 146 -5.90 27.59 -40.05
N LEU A 147 -5.05 26.67 -39.59
CA LEU A 147 -3.63 26.92 -39.33
C LEU A 147 -2.78 25.70 -39.67
N VAL A 148 -1.64 25.94 -40.34
CA VAL A 148 -0.61 24.91 -40.50
C VAL A 148 0.58 25.16 -39.56
N ALA A 149 0.87 24.16 -38.72
CA ALA A 149 2.01 24.16 -37.79
C ALA A 149 3.12 23.20 -38.26
N THR A 150 2.84 21.88 -38.26
CA THR A 150 3.80 20.85 -38.72
C THR A 150 3.48 20.29 -40.11
N GLY A 151 2.25 20.51 -40.61
CA GLY A 151 1.79 19.98 -41.90
C GLY A 151 1.30 18.52 -41.87
N ASN A 152 1.44 17.80 -40.75
CA ASN A 152 1.08 16.38 -40.67
C ASN A 152 -0.41 16.12 -40.93
N THR A 153 -1.30 16.95 -40.40
CA THR A 153 -2.75 16.82 -40.61
C THR A 153 -3.10 16.91 -42.10
N LEU A 154 -2.51 17.87 -42.81
CA LEU A 154 -2.71 18.05 -44.25
C LEU A 154 -2.13 16.87 -45.03
N LYS A 155 -0.94 16.37 -44.66
CA LYS A 155 -0.34 15.18 -45.29
C LYS A 155 -1.25 13.95 -45.19
N VAL A 156 -1.75 13.66 -43.98
CA VAL A 156 -2.68 12.55 -43.74
C VAL A 156 -3.96 12.72 -44.55
N THR A 157 -4.45 13.96 -44.64
CA THR A 157 -5.63 14.28 -45.44
C THR A 157 -5.35 14.03 -46.93
N CYS A 158 -4.22 14.48 -47.48
CA CYS A 158 -3.83 14.19 -48.87
C CYS A 158 -3.77 12.68 -49.16
N GLU A 159 -3.25 11.90 -48.22
CA GLU A 159 -3.18 10.45 -48.35
C GLU A 159 -4.57 9.81 -48.43
N LEU A 160 -5.51 10.23 -47.58
CA LEU A 160 -6.90 9.79 -47.64
C LEU A 160 -7.55 10.11 -48.99
N ILE A 161 -7.36 11.33 -49.49
CA ILE A 161 -7.91 11.76 -50.79
C ILE A 161 -7.31 10.94 -51.94
N THR A 162 -6.01 10.66 -51.88
CA THR A 162 -5.33 9.82 -52.86
C THR A 162 -5.86 8.38 -52.85
N GLN A 163 -6.15 7.83 -51.66
CA GLN A 163 -6.75 6.49 -51.52
C GLN A 163 -8.16 6.40 -52.14
N LEU A 164 -8.94 7.47 -52.10
CA LEU A 164 -10.25 7.55 -52.79
C LEU A 164 -10.10 7.72 -54.32
N GLY A 165 -8.88 7.89 -54.84
CA GLY A 165 -8.61 8.07 -56.27
C GLY A 165 -8.94 9.48 -56.78
N ALA A 166 -8.87 10.48 -55.90
CA ALA A 166 -9.10 11.89 -56.22
C ALA A 166 -7.78 12.67 -56.29
N GLU A 167 -7.79 13.77 -57.04
CA GLU A 167 -6.64 14.66 -57.25
C GLU A 167 -6.67 15.81 -56.23
N VAL A 168 -5.59 15.97 -55.46
CA VAL A 168 -5.42 17.15 -54.58
C VAL A 168 -4.85 18.31 -55.40
N VAL A 169 -5.67 19.33 -55.65
CA VAL A 169 -5.31 20.55 -56.40
C VAL A 169 -4.37 21.44 -55.59
N GLU A 170 -4.70 21.69 -54.32
CA GLU A 170 -3.89 22.51 -53.41
C GLU A 170 -4.31 22.30 -51.94
N CYS A 171 -3.41 22.62 -51.01
CA CYS A 171 -3.72 22.81 -49.59
C CYS A 171 -3.64 24.31 -49.25
N GLY A 172 -4.71 24.86 -48.66
CA GLY A 172 -4.80 26.26 -48.23
C GLY A 172 -5.05 26.38 -46.72
N CYS A 173 -4.39 27.37 -46.09
CA CYS A 173 -4.62 27.72 -44.69
C CYS A 173 -4.78 29.22 -44.51
N VAL A 174 -5.56 29.63 -43.51
CA VAL A 174 -5.70 31.05 -43.13
C VAL A 174 -4.42 31.56 -42.47
N ILE A 175 -3.79 30.74 -41.63
CA ILE A 175 -2.51 31.04 -40.96
C ILE A 175 -1.45 30.02 -41.36
N ASN A 176 -0.24 30.49 -41.70
CA ASN A 176 0.94 29.65 -41.89
C ASN A 176 2.04 29.95 -40.86
N SER A 177 2.43 28.94 -40.10
CA SER A 177 3.52 29.01 -39.10
C SER A 177 4.74 28.13 -39.48
N ILE A 178 4.74 27.48 -40.66
CA ILE A 178 5.86 26.64 -41.10
C ILE A 178 7.07 27.52 -41.49
N ARG A 179 8.26 27.16 -40.97
CA ARG A 179 9.53 27.85 -41.26
C ARG A 179 10.36 27.24 -42.40
N SER A 180 9.94 26.13 -43.02
CA SER A 180 10.70 25.45 -44.09
C SER A 180 9.80 24.98 -45.24
N HIS A 181 10.13 25.36 -46.47
CA HIS A 181 9.31 25.19 -47.69
C HIS A 181 9.48 23.84 -48.41
N HIS A 182 9.84 22.74 -47.73
CA HIS A 182 10.35 21.56 -48.44
C HIS A 182 9.39 20.40 -48.69
N PHE A 183 8.10 20.48 -48.35
CA PHE A 183 7.25 19.26 -48.42
C PHE A 183 5.91 19.35 -49.17
N LEU A 184 5.32 20.52 -49.42
CA LEU A 184 4.07 20.67 -50.19
C LEU A 184 4.01 22.08 -50.82
N HIS A 185 3.44 22.23 -52.03
CA HIS A 185 3.12 23.55 -52.59
C HIS A 185 1.91 24.13 -51.81
N PHE A 186 2.16 25.16 -51.01
CA PHE A 186 1.13 25.84 -50.20
C PHE A 186 0.72 27.18 -50.81
N ALA A 187 -0.57 27.48 -50.74
CA ALA A 187 -1.07 28.85 -50.84
C ALA A 187 -1.00 29.55 -49.49
N HIS A 188 -0.53 30.80 -49.46
CA HIS A 188 -0.39 31.57 -48.22
C HIS A 188 -1.39 32.72 -48.19
N ILE A 189 -2.17 32.82 -47.11
CA ILE A 189 -2.96 34.02 -46.80
C ILE A 189 -2.26 34.90 -45.75
N ILE A 190 -1.34 34.39 -44.91
CA ILE A 190 -0.57 35.20 -43.95
C ILE A 190 0.89 34.71 -43.84
N CYS A 191 1.87 35.62 -43.98
CA CYS A 191 3.32 35.34 -43.97
C CYS A 191 3.94 35.48 -42.56
N SER A 192 4.76 34.53 -42.08
CA SER A 192 5.42 34.57 -40.75
C SER A 192 6.94 34.74 -40.85
N SER A 193 7.49 35.58 -39.95
CA SER A 193 8.90 35.93 -39.76
C SER A 193 9.68 34.92 -38.89
N SER A 194 11.01 34.88 -39.09
CA SER A 194 11.94 33.85 -38.58
C SER A 194 12.76 34.31 -37.36
N VAL A 195 12.94 33.48 -36.33
CA VAL A 195 13.97 33.64 -35.26
C VAL A 195 14.49 32.26 -34.80
N SER A 196 15.80 32.03 -34.90
CA SER A 196 16.52 30.76 -34.65
C SER A 196 17.41 30.78 -33.40
N ILE A 197 17.46 29.71 -32.58
CA ILE A 197 18.54 29.45 -31.58
C ILE A 197 18.81 27.93 -31.40
N SER A 198 20.09 27.61 -31.19
CA SER A 198 20.82 26.34 -31.10
C SER A 198 20.78 25.63 -29.72
N LEU A 199 21.09 24.33 -29.68
CA LEU A 199 21.26 23.50 -28.47
C LEU A 199 22.70 22.97 -28.36
N GLU A 200 23.28 22.97 -27.15
CA GLU A 200 24.52 22.27 -26.80
C GLU A 200 24.33 21.36 -25.57
N ASP A 201 24.86 20.14 -25.69
CA ASP A 201 24.94 19.07 -24.67
C ASP A 201 26.16 19.24 -23.74
N LYS A 202 26.06 18.77 -22.48
CA LYS A 202 27.24 18.39 -21.68
C LYS A 202 27.05 17.11 -20.84
N LYS A 203 28.05 16.22 -20.99
CA LYS A 203 28.28 14.93 -20.33
C LYS A 203 28.92 15.05 -18.92
N ASN A 204 28.59 14.05 -18.11
CA ASN A 204 29.31 13.35 -17.02
C ASN A 204 30.66 13.85 -16.49
N SER A 205 30.84 13.70 -15.18
CA SER A 205 32.03 13.03 -14.60
C SER A 205 31.76 12.43 -13.20
N THR A 206 32.26 11.21 -13.01
CA THR A 206 32.38 10.46 -11.75
C THR A 206 33.85 10.48 -11.31
N SER A 207 34.12 10.52 -9.99
CA SER A 207 35.46 10.28 -9.45
C SER A 207 35.41 9.36 -8.22
N THR A 208 36.30 8.38 -8.25
CA THR A 208 36.67 7.35 -7.26
C THR A 208 37.50 7.89 -6.09
N ALA A 209 37.39 7.29 -4.90
CA ALA A 209 38.47 7.21 -3.91
C ALA A 209 38.25 6.05 -2.92
N SER A 210 39.37 5.43 -2.54
CA SER A 210 39.59 4.12 -1.92
C SER A 210 39.85 4.14 -0.40
N ASP A 211 39.56 2.98 0.23
CA ASP A 211 40.20 2.26 1.35
C ASP A 211 40.58 2.93 2.69
N GLY A 212 40.15 2.26 3.78
CA GLY A 212 40.84 2.23 5.08
C GLY A 212 40.00 2.58 6.32
N ALA A 213 39.22 1.64 6.88
CA ALA A 213 38.71 1.74 8.28
C ALA A 213 38.03 0.43 8.76
N SER A 214 38.75 -0.70 8.85
CA SER A 214 38.14 -2.02 9.14
C SER A 214 38.11 -2.43 10.63
N GLU A 215 38.17 -1.53 11.62
CA GLU A 215 38.10 -1.97 13.02
C GLU A 215 37.54 -0.95 14.03
N THR A 216 37.49 0.34 13.69
CA THR A 216 36.79 1.39 14.47
C THR A 216 35.32 1.57 14.08
N LEU A 217 34.90 1.00 12.94
CA LEU A 217 33.54 1.13 12.40
C LEU A 217 32.49 0.29 13.16
N GLN A 218 32.85 -0.81 13.82
CA GLN A 218 31.90 -1.72 14.48
C GLN A 218 31.31 -1.17 15.81
N ARG A 219 32.09 -0.41 16.60
CA ARG A 219 31.59 0.24 17.83
C ARG A 219 30.78 1.51 17.54
N GLN A 220 31.12 2.25 16.48
CA GLN A 220 30.36 3.44 16.07
C GLN A 220 29.08 3.08 15.29
N TYR A 221 29.04 1.93 14.61
CA TYR A 221 27.83 1.40 13.97
C TYR A 221 26.74 1.03 14.99
N SER A 222 27.09 0.41 16.12
CA SER A 222 26.10 -0.04 17.14
C SER A 222 25.34 1.13 17.80
N VAL A 223 26.01 2.25 18.07
CA VAL A 223 25.37 3.42 18.71
C VAL A 223 24.60 4.28 17.70
N LYS A 224 25.13 4.51 16.48
CA LYS A 224 24.39 5.22 15.40
C LYS A 224 23.18 4.42 14.90
N THR A 225 23.25 3.09 14.86
CA THR A 225 22.10 2.25 14.48
C THR A 225 20.98 2.32 15.52
N THR A 226 21.29 2.42 16.82
CA THR A 226 20.26 2.53 17.88
C THR A 226 19.49 3.87 17.83
N GLN A 227 20.17 4.98 17.55
CA GLN A 227 19.54 6.30 17.40
C GLN A 227 18.79 6.46 16.07
N SER A 228 19.34 5.91 14.98
CA SER A 228 18.66 5.81 13.68
C SER A 228 17.41 4.92 13.78
N ARG A 229 17.49 3.75 14.44
CA ARG A 229 16.37 2.80 14.61
C ARG A 229 15.24 3.36 15.47
N ARG A 230 15.52 4.13 16.53
CA ARG A 230 14.48 4.87 17.29
C ARG A 230 13.79 5.96 16.46
N LYS A 231 14.55 6.63 15.57
CA LYS A 231 13.99 7.60 14.62
C LYS A 231 13.07 6.89 13.61
N TRP A 232 13.51 5.75 13.07
CA TRP A 232 12.71 4.92 12.16
C TRP A 232 11.48 4.30 12.82
N ALA A 233 11.53 3.89 14.09
CA ALA A 233 10.36 3.38 14.82
C ALA A 233 9.29 4.48 15.03
N LYS A 234 9.71 5.71 15.37
CA LYS A 234 8.80 6.87 15.44
C LYS A 234 8.24 7.24 14.06
N VAL A 235 9.08 7.31 13.04
CA VAL A 235 8.65 7.55 11.66
C VAL A 235 7.65 6.47 11.21
N ARG A 236 7.90 5.20 11.53
CA ARG A 236 7.02 4.08 11.20
C ARG A 236 5.67 4.18 11.90
N SER A 237 5.65 4.47 13.20
CA SER A 237 4.39 4.68 13.95
C SER A 237 3.59 5.86 13.39
N VAL A 238 4.27 6.92 12.97
CA VAL A 238 3.63 8.08 12.33
C VAL A 238 3.09 7.68 10.95
N LEU A 239 3.86 6.95 10.14
CA LEU A 239 3.42 6.49 8.82
C LEU A 239 2.19 5.56 8.89
N ILE A 240 2.17 4.61 9.82
CA ILE A 240 1.03 3.72 10.03
C ILE A 240 -0.20 4.50 10.53
N GLY A 241 0.00 5.47 11.44
CA GLY A 241 -1.07 6.35 11.90
C GLY A 241 -1.65 7.21 10.77
N VAL A 242 -0.79 7.80 9.93
CA VAL A 242 -1.19 8.56 8.74
C VAL A 242 -1.94 7.67 7.74
N ALA A 243 -1.42 6.49 7.43
CA ALA A 243 -2.08 5.54 6.54
C ALA A 243 -3.47 5.13 7.07
N SER A 244 -3.60 4.88 8.37
CA SER A 244 -4.87 4.53 9.00
C SER A 244 -5.89 5.68 8.96
N LEU A 245 -5.43 6.93 9.13
CA LEU A 245 -6.26 8.12 8.98
C LEU A 245 -6.73 8.33 7.54
N VAL A 246 -5.85 8.11 6.56
CA VAL A 246 -6.21 8.17 5.14
C VAL A 246 -7.25 7.10 4.80
N CYS A 247 -7.06 5.87 5.27
CA CYS A 247 -8.04 4.78 5.06
C CYS A 247 -9.39 5.11 5.71
N LEU A 248 -9.40 5.68 6.92
CA LEU A 248 -10.62 6.10 7.60
C LEU A 248 -11.34 7.20 6.82
N ALA A 249 -10.62 8.26 6.41
CA ALA A 249 -11.20 9.36 5.64
C ALA A 249 -11.79 8.86 4.31
N TRP A 250 -11.07 7.96 3.63
CA TRP A 250 -11.55 7.31 2.40
C TRP A 250 -12.81 6.47 2.64
N THR A 251 -12.83 5.65 3.69
CA THR A 251 -14.00 4.82 4.03
C THR A 251 -15.22 5.67 4.35
N LEU A 252 -15.05 6.78 5.08
CA LEU A 252 -16.12 7.74 5.36
C LEU A 252 -16.64 8.41 4.08
N TRP A 253 -15.75 8.72 3.14
CA TRP A 253 -16.15 9.25 1.84
C TRP A 253 -16.95 8.22 1.02
N LEU A 254 -16.58 6.93 1.06
CA LEU A 254 -17.35 5.85 0.44
C LEU A 254 -18.74 5.66 1.05
N VAL A 255 -18.90 5.89 2.37
CA VAL A 255 -20.22 5.93 3.03
C VAL A 255 -21.09 7.04 2.43
N LEU A 256 -20.53 8.26 2.26
CA LEU A 256 -21.25 9.37 1.66
C LEU A 256 -21.63 9.09 0.20
N LEU A 257 -20.68 8.54 -0.58
CA LEU A 257 -20.91 8.15 -1.97
C LEU A 257 -22.00 7.07 -2.10
N THR A 258 -22.10 6.17 -1.13
CA THR A 258 -23.14 5.13 -1.11
C THR A 258 -24.50 5.71 -0.70
N ALA A 259 -24.51 6.64 0.26
CA ALA A 259 -25.74 7.22 0.81
C ALA A 259 -26.39 8.27 -0.11
N ARG A 260 -25.58 9.10 -0.76
CA ARG A 260 -26.02 10.18 -1.67
C ARG A 260 -25.01 10.36 -2.81
N PRO A 261 -24.94 9.43 -3.77
CA PRO A 261 -23.96 9.46 -4.86
C PRO A 261 -24.01 10.75 -5.67
N ASP A 262 -25.20 11.19 -6.08
CA ASP A 262 -25.34 12.33 -6.99
C ASP A 262 -24.93 13.62 -6.28
N ALA A 263 -25.39 13.84 -5.05
CA ALA A 263 -24.98 14.99 -4.25
C ALA A 263 -23.47 14.98 -3.93
N THR A 264 -22.90 13.81 -3.64
CA THR A 264 -21.46 13.67 -3.32
C THR A 264 -20.61 14.01 -4.54
N ILE A 265 -21.01 13.53 -5.72
CA ILE A 265 -20.29 13.77 -6.97
C ILE A 265 -20.46 15.21 -7.43
N ASN A 266 -21.65 15.79 -7.32
CA ASN A 266 -21.88 17.20 -7.63
C ASN A 266 -21.04 18.13 -6.74
N TYR A 267 -20.90 17.80 -5.45
CA TYR A 267 -20.01 18.54 -4.55
C TYR A 267 -18.55 18.40 -4.96
N LEU A 268 -18.10 17.17 -5.25
CA LEU A 268 -16.73 16.88 -5.68
C LEU A 268 -16.36 17.63 -6.98
N MET A 269 -17.27 17.66 -7.95
CA MET A 269 -17.04 18.18 -9.30
C MET A 269 -17.43 19.67 -9.44
N GLY A 270 -17.83 20.35 -8.36
CA GLY A 270 -18.22 21.76 -8.41
C GLY A 270 -19.48 22.03 -9.27
N THR A 271 -20.39 21.06 -9.33
CA THR A 271 -21.57 21.07 -10.23
C THR A 271 -22.92 21.13 -9.49
N LYS A 272 -22.89 21.31 -8.16
CA LYS A 272 -24.08 21.35 -7.27
C LYS A 272 -25.18 22.31 -7.71
N GLU A 273 -24.83 23.46 -8.26
CA GLU A 273 -25.80 24.50 -8.63
C GLU A 273 -26.45 24.26 -10.00
N TYR A 274 -25.96 23.27 -10.75
CA TYR A 274 -26.44 22.99 -12.10
C TYR A 274 -27.49 21.89 -12.14
N ASP A 275 -28.43 22.02 -13.07
CA ASP A 275 -29.48 21.04 -13.36
C ASP A 275 -30.23 20.59 -12.08
N ASN A 276 -30.51 21.51 -11.15
CA ASN A 276 -31.12 21.25 -9.84
C ASN A 276 -30.38 20.18 -9.00
N GLY A 277 -29.06 20.13 -9.13
CA GLY A 277 -28.22 19.15 -8.46
C GLY A 277 -28.25 17.77 -9.10
N SER A 278 -28.68 17.66 -10.36
CA SER A 278 -28.78 16.40 -11.11
C SER A 278 -27.87 16.32 -12.35
N PHE A 279 -26.81 17.13 -12.40
CA PHE A 279 -25.89 17.22 -13.54
C PHE A 279 -25.37 15.85 -14.03
N TRP A 280 -25.03 14.95 -13.10
CA TRP A 280 -24.44 13.65 -13.40
C TRP A 280 -25.48 12.54 -13.65
N LEU A 281 -26.75 12.79 -13.32
CA LEU A 281 -27.86 11.83 -13.42
C LEU A 281 -27.52 10.46 -12.82
N ILE A 282 -26.92 10.46 -11.64
CA ILE A 282 -26.53 9.23 -10.97
C ILE A 282 -27.68 8.79 -10.08
N ALA A 283 -28.39 7.75 -10.51
CA ALA A 283 -29.54 7.22 -9.79
C ALA A 283 -29.16 6.83 -8.35
N GLU A 284 -30.01 7.29 -7.42
CA GLU A 284 -29.97 6.93 -6.00
C GLU A 284 -30.21 5.41 -5.85
N PRO A 285 -29.38 4.72 -5.04
CA PRO A 285 -29.53 3.29 -4.84
C PRO A 285 -30.80 2.97 -4.02
N GLY A 286 -31.34 1.76 -4.21
CA GLY A 286 -32.48 1.29 -3.41
C GLY A 286 -32.13 1.21 -1.92
N LEU A 287 -33.12 1.46 -1.05
CA LEU A 287 -32.95 1.56 0.40
C LEU A 287 -32.16 0.38 1.02
N ALA A 288 -32.45 -0.85 0.57
CA ALA A 288 -31.76 -2.05 1.05
C ALA A 288 -30.25 -2.02 0.75
N LEU A 289 -29.87 -1.60 -0.46
CA LEU A 289 -28.46 -1.55 -0.86
C LEU A 289 -27.72 -0.43 -0.13
N THR A 290 -28.38 0.70 0.12
CA THR A 290 -27.85 1.81 0.91
C THR A 290 -27.59 1.40 2.36
N ILE A 291 -28.52 0.69 2.99
CA ILE A 291 -28.37 0.21 4.37
C ILE A 291 -27.26 -0.84 4.46
N VAL A 292 -27.25 -1.84 3.57
CA VAL A 292 -26.25 -2.92 3.58
C VAL A 292 -24.86 -2.37 3.26
N GLY A 293 -24.70 -1.58 2.21
CA GLY A 293 -23.41 -0.97 1.85
C GLY A 293 -22.91 0.02 2.90
N GLY A 294 -23.80 0.88 3.40
CA GLY A 294 -23.47 1.85 4.44
C GLY A 294 -23.06 1.20 5.77
N SER A 295 -23.79 0.17 6.21
CA SER A 295 -23.43 -0.59 7.43
C SER A 295 -22.13 -1.37 7.27
N GLY A 296 -21.86 -1.93 6.08
CA GLY A 296 -20.59 -2.59 5.77
C GLY A 296 -19.39 -1.64 5.88
N PHE A 297 -19.43 -0.49 5.23
CA PHE A 297 -18.36 0.51 5.35
C PHE A 297 -18.28 1.15 6.74
N ALA A 298 -19.40 1.31 7.45
CA ALA A 298 -19.38 1.77 8.84
C ALA A 298 -18.65 0.77 9.76
N ALA A 299 -18.85 -0.54 9.57
CA ALA A 299 -18.13 -1.57 10.30
C ALA A 299 -16.61 -1.52 10.02
N VAL A 300 -16.22 -1.31 8.76
CA VAL A 300 -14.81 -1.10 8.38
C VAL A 300 -14.23 0.16 9.04
N ALA A 301 -14.97 1.29 9.04
CA ALA A 301 -14.54 2.52 9.68
C ALA A 301 -14.34 2.34 11.20
N ILE A 302 -15.23 1.60 11.86
CA ILE A 302 -15.08 1.21 13.27
C ILE A 302 -13.81 0.36 13.44
N GLY A 303 -13.53 -0.59 12.54
CA GLY A 303 -12.29 -1.37 12.54
C GLY A 303 -11.02 -0.49 12.47
N HIS A 304 -11.00 0.51 11.60
CA HIS A 304 -9.90 1.48 11.53
C HIS A 304 -9.77 2.32 12.81
N LEU A 305 -10.89 2.79 13.37
CA LEU A 305 -10.89 3.52 14.64
C LEU A 305 -10.37 2.67 15.80
N LEU A 306 -10.76 1.39 15.86
CA LEU A 306 -10.24 0.42 16.82
C LEU A 306 -8.73 0.22 16.63
N ASN A 307 -8.25 0.09 15.39
CA ASN A 307 -6.81 -0.03 15.12
C ASN A 307 -6.03 1.23 15.52
N ILE A 308 -6.54 2.43 15.26
CA ILE A 308 -5.94 3.69 15.70
C ILE A 308 -5.94 3.79 17.23
N ALA A 309 -7.06 3.43 17.87
CA ALA A 309 -7.19 3.41 19.32
C ALA A 309 -6.24 2.39 19.95
N ILE A 310 -6.12 1.18 19.38
CA ILE A 310 -5.16 0.15 19.80
C ILE A 310 -3.74 0.70 19.65
N GLN A 311 -3.38 1.36 18.55
CA GLN A 311 -2.04 1.94 18.38
C GLN A 311 -1.75 3.05 19.41
N ALA A 312 -2.73 3.91 19.71
CA ALA A 312 -2.62 4.98 20.70
C ALA A 312 -2.58 4.46 22.15
N ILE A 313 -3.33 3.40 22.44
CA ILE A 313 -3.33 2.71 23.73
C ILE A 313 -2.05 1.88 23.87
N GLN A 314 -1.55 1.24 22.81
CA GLN A 314 -0.29 0.49 22.81
C GLN A 314 0.94 1.37 23.06
N THR A 315 0.86 2.69 22.82
CA THR A 315 1.89 3.67 23.20
C THR A 315 1.85 4.05 24.69
N LYS A 316 0.78 3.69 25.43
CA LYS A 316 0.60 4.05 26.85
C LYS A 316 0.20 2.91 27.81
N ALA A 317 -0.26 1.75 27.34
CA ALA A 317 -0.83 0.72 28.21
C ALA A 317 -0.61 -0.72 27.73
N LYS A 318 -0.57 -1.61 28.71
CA LYS A 318 -0.28 -3.04 28.62
C LYS A 318 -1.50 -3.85 28.16
N LEU A 319 -1.72 -4.00 26.86
CA LEU A 319 -2.68 -4.97 26.34
C LEU A 319 -1.96 -6.03 25.50
N ALA A 320 -2.10 -7.28 25.94
CA ALA A 320 -1.72 -8.49 25.23
C ALA A 320 -2.83 -8.79 24.21
N GLN A 321 -2.47 -8.80 22.94
CA GLN A 321 -3.36 -9.24 21.87
C GLN A 321 -3.02 -10.70 21.58
N THR A 322 -4.02 -11.57 21.70
CA THR A 322 -3.94 -12.99 21.37
C THR A 322 -3.80 -13.13 19.86
N ALA A 323 -2.67 -13.65 19.40
CA ALA A 323 -2.48 -14.03 18.00
C ALA A 323 -3.02 -15.44 17.79
N LEU A 324 -3.90 -15.60 16.79
CA LEU A 324 -4.35 -16.89 16.27
C LEU A 324 -3.16 -17.59 15.59
N GLU A 325 -3.05 -18.92 15.75
CA GLU A 325 -2.01 -19.74 15.11
C GLU A 325 -1.99 -19.51 13.59
N ASN A 326 -0.92 -18.86 13.09
CA ASN A 326 -0.69 -18.73 11.66
C ASN A 326 -0.11 -20.04 11.11
N SER A 327 -0.98 -20.99 10.78
CA SER A 327 -0.64 -22.04 9.81
C SER A 327 -0.35 -21.37 8.46
N ILE A 328 0.68 -21.85 7.74
CA ILE A 328 0.99 -21.46 6.36
C ILE A 328 -0.29 -21.50 5.49
N VAL A 329 -1.19 -22.46 5.76
CA VAL A 329 -2.48 -22.63 5.09
C VAL A 329 -3.40 -21.43 5.30
N HIS A 330 -3.47 -20.88 6.52
CA HIS A 330 -4.30 -19.72 6.81
C HIS A 330 -3.79 -18.48 6.06
N HIS A 331 -2.47 -18.27 6.02
CA HIS A 331 -1.87 -17.15 5.30
C HIS A 331 -2.10 -17.25 3.78
N LEU A 332 -1.98 -18.46 3.22
CA LEU A 332 -2.30 -18.73 1.80
C LEU A 332 -3.79 -18.53 1.50
N LEU A 333 -4.69 -18.97 2.38
CA LEU A 333 -6.14 -18.78 2.22
C LEU A 333 -6.51 -17.29 2.19
N VAL A 334 -5.99 -16.49 3.13
CA VAL A 334 -6.24 -15.04 3.17
C VAL A 334 -5.72 -14.36 1.90
N LYS A 335 -4.54 -14.76 1.39
CA LYS A 335 -4.00 -14.25 0.12
C LYS A 335 -4.85 -14.64 -1.10
N LEU A 336 -5.34 -15.88 -1.16
CA LEU A 336 -6.21 -16.33 -2.24
C LEU A 336 -7.52 -15.54 -2.28
N VAL A 337 -8.11 -15.28 -1.11
CA VAL A 337 -9.32 -14.47 -0.99
C VAL A 337 -9.06 -13.02 -1.42
N ASP A 338 -7.97 -12.42 -0.95
CA ASP A 338 -7.59 -11.06 -1.33
C ASP A 338 -7.35 -10.92 -2.85
N LEU A 339 -6.54 -11.80 -3.42
CA LEU A 339 -6.29 -11.82 -4.86
C LEU A 339 -7.57 -12.07 -5.66
N GLY A 340 -8.48 -12.90 -5.14
CA GLY A 340 -9.81 -13.12 -5.69
C GLY A 340 -10.64 -11.83 -5.74
N PHE A 341 -10.65 -11.05 -4.66
CA PHE A 341 -11.32 -9.74 -4.64
C PHE A 341 -10.67 -8.74 -5.61
N GLN A 342 -9.34 -8.67 -5.65
CA GLN A 342 -8.62 -7.77 -6.55
C GLN A 342 -8.85 -8.13 -8.03
N THR A 343 -8.85 -9.42 -8.37
CA THR A 343 -9.13 -9.90 -9.73
C THR A 343 -10.59 -9.65 -10.10
N GLY A 344 -11.53 -9.91 -9.18
CA GLY A 344 -12.94 -9.60 -9.37
C GLY A 344 -13.17 -8.10 -9.62
N LEU A 345 -12.49 -7.23 -8.88
CA LEU A 345 -12.53 -5.79 -9.10
C LEU A 345 -12.04 -5.42 -10.51
N LEU A 346 -10.92 -5.98 -10.97
CA LEU A 346 -10.38 -5.71 -12.31
C LEU A 346 -11.39 -6.10 -13.40
N VAL A 347 -11.97 -7.30 -13.32
CA VAL A 347 -12.98 -7.78 -14.29
C VAL A 347 -14.18 -6.84 -14.31
N GLN A 348 -14.71 -6.46 -13.15
CA GLN A 348 -15.84 -5.53 -13.06
C GLN A 348 -15.53 -4.16 -13.67
N LEU A 349 -14.31 -3.65 -13.48
CA LEU A 349 -13.90 -2.36 -14.04
C LEU A 349 -13.74 -2.42 -15.56
N MET A 350 -13.28 -3.56 -16.09
CA MET A 350 -13.22 -3.79 -17.54
C MET A 350 -14.60 -3.88 -18.17
N GLU A 351 -15.52 -4.66 -17.57
CA GLU A 351 -16.90 -4.81 -18.05
C GLU A 351 -17.66 -3.47 -18.05
N ARG A 352 -17.36 -2.59 -17.09
CA ARG A 352 -18.00 -1.27 -16.96
C ARG A 352 -17.40 -0.19 -17.85
N GLY A 353 -16.37 -0.50 -18.64
CA GLY A 353 -15.80 0.45 -19.61
C GLY A 353 -14.90 1.53 -19.00
N LEU A 354 -14.13 1.22 -17.95
CA LEU A 354 -13.19 2.18 -17.37
C LEU A 354 -12.11 2.62 -18.37
N SER A 355 -11.58 3.84 -18.20
CA SER A 355 -10.46 4.36 -18.99
C SER A 355 -9.29 3.37 -19.05
N GLU A 356 -8.81 3.10 -20.27
CA GLU A 356 -7.73 2.14 -20.55
C GLU A 356 -6.50 2.37 -19.67
N LYS A 357 -6.11 3.63 -19.44
CA LYS A 357 -4.96 3.99 -18.60
C LYS A 357 -5.12 3.52 -17.16
N LEU A 358 -6.34 3.62 -16.61
CA LEU A 358 -6.64 3.18 -15.24
C LEU A 358 -6.65 1.65 -15.15
N VAL A 359 -7.18 0.97 -16.18
CA VAL A 359 -7.18 -0.50 -16.26
C VAL A 359 -5.76 -1.05 -16.29
N TRP A 360 -4.87 -0.51 -17.12
CA TRP A 360 -3.46 -0.92 -17.15
C TRP A 360 -2.75 -0.67 -15.82
N THR A 361 -3.05 0.45 -15.16
CA THR A 361 -2.47 0.78 -13.85
C THR A 361 -2.86 -0.26 -12.79
N LEU A 362 -4.15 -0.61 -12.71
CA LEU A 362 -4.63 -1.63 -11.78
C LEU A 362 -4.09 -3.02 -12.13
N THR A 363 -4.05 -3.36 -13.42
CA THR A 363 -3.52 -4.65 -13.89
C THR A 363 -2.06 -4.83 -13.50
N ALA A 364 -1.24 -3.79 -13.67
CA ALA A 364 0.16 -3.81 -13.26
C ALA A 364 0.31 -3.99 -11.74
N LEU A 365 -0.53 -3.31 -10.95
CA LEU A 365 -0.53 -3.41 -9.48
C LEU A 365 -0.86 -4.83 -9.01
N ILE A 366 -1.92 -5.44 -9.55
CA ILE A 366 -2.34 -6.81 -9.22
C ILE A 366 -1.29 -7.82 -9.69
N SER A 367 -0.73 -7.62 -10.89
CA SER A 367 0.33 -8.50 -11.42
C SER A 367 1.58 -8.47 -10.54
N LEU A 368 1.93 -7.29 -10.00
CA LEU A 368 3.07 -7.15 -9.09
C LEU A 368 2.80 -7.81 -7.73
N ASN A 369 1.58 -7.70 -7.18
CA ASN A 369 1.15 -8.40 -5.97
C ASN A 369 1.21 -9.93 -6.17
N PHE A 370 0.73 -10.41 -7.32
CA PHE A 370 0.80 -11.83 -7.68
C PHE A 370 2.24 -12.32 -7.82
N ALA A 371 3.11 -11.55 -8.51
CA ALA A 371 4.52 -11.89 -8.68
C ALA A 371 5.26 -11.96 -7.34
N THR A 372 5.00 -11.02 -6.42
CA THR A 372 5.56 -11.07 -5.07
C THR A 372 5.07 -12.30 -4.31
N CYS A 373 3.79 -12.68 -4.43
CA CYS A 373 3.27 -13.92 -3.86
C CYS A 373 3.96 -15.17 -4.45
N ALA A 374 4.07 -15.27 -5.77
CA ALA A 374 4.71 -16.40 -6.45
C ALA A 374 6.19 -16.54 -6.05
N LEU A 375 6.93 -15.42 -5.99
CA LEU A 375 8.31 -15.38 -5.51
C LEU A 375 8.43 -15.88 -4.07
N THR A 376 7.48 -15.53 -3.18
CA THR A 376 7.50 -16.00 -1.79
C THR A 376 7.25 -17.50 -1.65
N VAL A 377 6.39 -18.09 -2.50
CA VAL A 377 6.16 -19.54 -2.52
C VAL A 377 7.38 -20.27 -3.08
N TRP A 378 7.96 -19.74 -4.16
CA TRP A 378 9.14 -20.31 -4.82
C TRP A 378 10.39 -20.29 -3.93
N HIS A 379 10.63 -19.18 -3.21
CA HIS A 379 11.74 -19.03 -2.28
C HIS A 379 11.40 -19.45 -0.84
N SER A 380 10.42 -20.33 -0.62
CA SER A 380 10.02 -20.79 0.72
C SER A 380 11.15 -21.43 1.55
N HIS A 381 12.28 -21.80 0.92
CA HIS A 381 13.50 -22.25 1.58
C HIS A 381 14.48 -21.13 2.00
N VAL A 382 14.29 -19.89 1.54
CA VAL A 382 15.20 -18.75 1.77
C VAL A 382 14.46 -17.63 2.50
N THR A 383 14.51 -17.69 3.83
CA THR A 383 14.57 -16.58 4.82
C THR A 383 13.88 -15.23 4.51
N SER A 384 12.73 -15.19 3.83
CA SER A 384 11.88 -14.01 3.78
C SER A 384 11.08 -13.92 5.09
N SER A 385 11.37 -12.95 5.95
CA SER A 385 10.66 -12.78 7.21
C SER A 385 9.15 -12.63 6.97
N GLY A 386 8.32 -13.34 7.74
CA GLY A 386 6.85 -13.17 7.68
C GLY A 386 6.39 -11.72 7.89
N PHE A 387 7.21 -10.90 8.55
CA PHE A 387 6.96 -9.46 8.71
C PHE A 387 7.13 -8.64 7.42
N HIS A 388 8.21 -8.83 6.65
CA HIS A 388 8.39 -8.15 5.36
C HIS A 388 7.29 -8.54 4.39
N GLN A 389 6.92 -9.82 4.36
CA GLN A 389 5.81 -10.31 3.54
C GLN A 389 4.49 -9.66 3.95
N MET A 390 4.21 -9.56 5.24
CA MET A 390 3.02 -8.86 5.75
C MET A 390 3.02 -7.36 5.39
N LEU A 391 4.17 -6.68 5.48
CA LEU A 391 4.26 -5.26 5.12
C LEU A 391 4.00 -5.04 3.63
N VAL A 392 4.56 -5.90 2.78
CA VAL A 392 4.32 -5.89 1.34
C VAL A 392 2.83 -6.13 1.05
N ASP A 393 2.20 -7.09 1.72
CA ASP A 393 0.76 -7.35 1.59
C ASP A 393 -0.07 -6.11 1.96
N VAL A 394 0.18 -5.51 3.13
CA VAL A 394 -0.52 -4.29 3.56
C VAL A 394 -0.31 -3.14 2.58
N CYS A 395 0.87 -3.01 1.97
CA CYS A 395 1.11 -1.99 0.96
C CYS A 395 0.24 -2.21 -0.28
N PHE A 396 0.15 -3.44 -0.80
CA PHE A 396 -0.71 -3.75 -1.94
C PHE A 396 -2.19 -3.59 -1.61
N ASP A 397 -2.62 -3.99 -0.41
CA ASP A 397 -3.99 -3.79 0.06
C ASP A 397 -4.35 -2.29 0.08
N VAL A 398 -3.47 -1.42 0.60
CA VAL A 398 -3.68 0.04 0.61
C VAL A 398 -3.67 0.61 -0.81
N LEU A 399 -2.74 0.16 -1.66
CA LEU A 399 -2.63 0.64 -3.03
C LEU A 399 -3.88 0.30 -3.86
N THR A 400 -4.44 -0.90 -3.67
CA THR A 400 -5.61 -1.38 -4.42
C THR A 400 -6.93 -0.82 -3.87
N SER A 401 -7.14 -0.83 -2.55
CA SER A 401 -8.42 -0.48 -1.92
C SER A 401 -8.62 1.01 -1.66
N VAL A 402 -7.53 1.79 -1.55
CA VAL A 402 -7.56 3.22 -1.24
C VAL A 402 -6.91 4.05 -2.34
N ALA A 403 -5.63 3.81 -2.65
CA ALA A 403 -4.87 4.69 -3.54
C ALA A 403 -5.39 4.66 -4.99
N PHE A 404 -5.71 3.47 -5.52
CA PHE A 404 -6.25 3.35 -6.87
C PHE A 404 -7.64 4.01 -7.01
N PRO A 405 -8.63 3.77 -6.12
CA PRO A 405 -9.88 4.51 -6.16
C PRO A 405 -9.72 6.04 -6.02
N MET A 406 -8.79 6.52 -5.18
CA MET A 406 -8.43 7.94 -5.12
C MET A 406 -7.81 8.45 -6.42
N LEU A 407 -7.03 7.61 -7.12
CA LEU A 407 -6.51 7.91 -8.46
C LEU A 407 -7.66 8.05 -9.47
N VAL A 408 -8.69 7.19 -9.42
CA VAL A 408 -9.89 7.32 -10.27
C VAL A 408 -10.58 8.66 -10.04
N VAL A 409 -10.76 9.07 -8.78
CA VAL A 409 -11.32 10.39 -8.42
C VAL A 409 -10.44 11.53 -8.94
N SER A 410 -9.13 11.45 -8.71
CA SER A 410 -8.18 12.49 -9.13
C SER A 410 -8.11 12.61 -10.65
N TRP A 411 -8.14 11.48 -11.36
CA TRP A 411 -8.22 11.45 -12.82
C TRP A 411 -9.54 12.06 -13.31
N SER A 412 -10.67 11.76 -12.65
CA SER A 412 -11.98 12.31 -12.99
C SER A 412 -12.00 13.83 -12.84
N LEU A 413 -11.43 14.37 -11.76
CA LEU A 413 -11.29 15.81 -11.54
C LEU A 413 -10.39 16.47 -12.59
N ALA A 414 -9.26 15.85 -12.93
CA ALA A 414 -8.34 16.39 -13.93
C ALA A 414 -8.88 16.30 -15.36
N ALA A 415 -9.74 15.31 -15.64
CA ALA A 415 -10.33 15.10 -16.95
C ALA A 415 -11.56 15.98 -17.21
N PHE A 416 -12.23 16.47 -16.16
CA PHE A 416 -13.44 17.27 -16.30
C PHE A 416 -13.11 18.71 -16.65
N THR A 417 -13.51 19.12 -17.85
CA THR A 417 -13.47 20.52 -18.28
C THR A 417 -14.87 21.02 -18.53
N PHE A 418 -15.29 22.05 -17.78
CA PHE A 418 -16.58 22.69 -17.96
C PHE A 418 -16.42 24.21 -17.92
N ASP A 419 -16.88 24.90 -18.96
CA ASP A 419 -16.78 26.35 -19.04
C ASP A 419 -17.97 27.00 -18.31
N HIS A 420 -17.79 27.21 -17.01
CA HIS A 420 -18.77 27.86 -16.14
C HIS A 420 -19.14 29.28 -16.63
N ARG A 421 -18.23 30.00 -17.29
CA ARG A 421 -18.50 31.36 -17.77
C ARG A 421 -19.35 31.33 -19.03
N ALA A 422 -19.02 30.44 -19.97
CA ALA A 422 -19.84 30.24 -21.18
C ALA A 422 -21.25 29.80 -20.80
N PHE A 423 -21.39 28.89 -19.83
CA PHE A 423 -22.70 28.44 -19.38
C PHE A 423 -23.50 29.53 -18.64
N ALA A 424 -22.84 30.38 -17.84
CA ALA A 424 -23.51 31.52 -17.20
C ALA A 424 -24.15 32.47 -18.23
N ILE A 425 -23.49 32.69 -19.37
CA ILE A 425 -24.06 33.48 -20.48
C ILE A 425 -25.32 32.81 -21.03
N ASN A 426 -25.37 31.48 -21.15
CA ASN A 426 -26.59 30.79 -21.58
C ASN A 426 -27.76 30.99 -20.60
N LEU A 427 -27.49 31.05 -19.29
CA LEU A 427 -28.51 31.34 -18.28
C LEU A 427 -29.03 32.79 -18.36
N ASP A 428 -28.20 33.73 -18.81
CA ASP A 428 -28.61 35.13 -18.97
C ASP A 428 -29.33 35.38 -20.31
N VAL A 429 -28.96 34.67 -21.38
CA VAL A 429 -29.46 34.89 -22.74
C VAL A 429 -30.75 34.13 -23.03
N PHE A 430 -30.85 32.86 -22.63
CA PHE A 430 -31.99 32.03 -23.00
C PHE A 430 -33.08 32.06 -21.92
N PRO A 431 -34.38 32.08 -22.27
CA PRO A 431 -35.47 32.00 -21.28
C PRO A 431 -35.59 30.60 -20.66
N ASP A 432 -36.25 30.52 -19.49
CA ASP A 432 -36.47 29.25 -18.77
C ASP A 432 -37.14 28.17 -19.63
N GLY A 433 -36.74 26.91 -19.44
CA GLY A 433 -37.27 25.75 -20.16
C GLY A 433 -36.58 25.44 -21.50
N ARG A 434 -35.54 26.18 -21.88
CA ARG A 434 -34.69 25.90 -23.05
C ARG A 434 -33.58 24.89 -22.75
N LEU A 435 -33.22 24.07 -23.73
CA LEU A 435 -32.20 23.01 -23.60
C LEU A 435 -30.81 23.60 -23.34
N GLU A 436 -30.54 24.79 -23.85
CA GLU A 436 -29.30 25.54 -23.70
C GLU A 436 -29.03 25.97 -22.24
N ARG A 437 -30.06 25.98 -21.39
CA ARG A 437 -29.97 26.18 -19.94
C ARG A 437 -29.74 24.88 -19.15
N GLN A 438 -29.58 23.73 -19.83
CA GLN A 438 -29.13 22.49 -19.18
C GLN A 438 -27.60 22.40 -19.26
N ALA A 439 -26.95 22.43 -18.10
CA ALA A 439 -25.49 22.46 -18.00
C ALA A 439 -24.87 21.17 -18.56
N ARG A 440 -25.49 20.03 -18.26
CA ARG A 440 -25.06 18.72 -18.79
C ARG A 440 -25.00 18.68 -20.32
N LEU A 441 -25.93 19.36 -21.02
CA LEU A 441 -25.95 19.40 -22.49
C LEU A 441 -24.85 20.31 -23.07
N SER A 442 -24.33 21.24 -22.26
CA SER A 442 -23.22 22.12 -22.64
C SER A 442 -21.84 21.51 -22.35
N ALA A 443 -21.78 20.45 -21.54
CA ALA A 443 -20.54 19.75 -21.21
C ALA A 443 -20.14 18.75 -22.31
N ASP A 444 -18.85 18.40 -22.40
CA ASP A 444 -18.39 17.37 -23.35
C ASP A 444 -19.03 16.02 -23.00
N PRO A 445 -19.89 15.45 -23.86
CA PRO A 445 -20.61 14.22 -23.55
C PRO A 445 -19.67 13.03 -23.37
N THR A 446 -18.50 13.05 -24.02
CA THR A 446 -17.48 12.02 -23.89
C THR A 446 -16.87 12.04 -22.49
N GLN A 447 -16.52 13.24 -22.00
CA GLN A 447 -15.96 13.39 -20.66
C GLN A 447 -17.00 13.06 -19.59
N VAL A 448 -18.21 13.59 -19.73
CA VAL A 448 -19.31 13.32 -18.79
C VAL A 448 -19.58 11.83 -18.69
N GLU A 449 -19.69 11.11 -19.81
CA GLU A 449 -19.93 9.66 -19.79
C GLU A 449 -18.77 8.89 -19.16
N LEU A 450 -17.52 9.16 -19.57
CA LEU A 450 -16.34 8.47 -19.03
C LEU A 450 -16.16 8.72 -17.52
N ILE A 451 -16.37 9.95 -17.05
CA ILE A 451 -16.29 10.30 -15.63
C ILE A 451 -17.45 9.67 -14.87
N THR A 452 -18.67 9.72 -15.42
CA THR A 452 -19.84 9.09 -14.80
C THR A 452 -19.62 7.60 -14.62
N GLN A 453 -19.13 6.90 -15.65
CA GLN A 453 -18.79 5.48 -15.57
C GLN A 453 -17.69 5.22 -14.55
N SER A 454 -16.63 6.05 -14.54
CA SER A 454 -15.51 5.94 -13.59
C SER A 454 -15.96 6.11 -12.14
N LEU A 455 -16.80 7.10 -11.84
CA LEU A 455 -17.32 7.33 -10.49
C LEU A 455 -18.38 6.30 -10.09
N ARG A 456 -19.22 5.84 -11.03
CA ARG A 456 -20.13 4.71 -10.82
C ARG A 456 -19.36 3.42 -10.50
N SER A 457 -18.17 3.25 -11.07
CA SER A 457 -17.27 2.14 -10.76
C SER A 457 -16.73 2.16 -9.34
N LEU A 458 -16.98 3.20 -8.53
CA LEU A 458 -16.62 3.25 -7.12
C LEU A 458 -17.76 2.80 -6.18
N ARG A 459 -18.97 2.64 -6.72
CA ARG A 459 -20.20 2.37 -5.94
C ARG A 459 -20.46 0.87 -5.75
N ILE A 460 -21.18 0.55 -4.68
CA ILE A 460 -21.81 -0.77 -4.49
C ILE A 460 -23.13 -0.76 -5.26
N LEU A 461 -23.18 -1.49 -6.39
CA LEU A 461 -24.38 -1.63 -7.23
C LEU A 461 -24.95 -3.05 -7.20
N SER A 462 -24.19 -4.02 -6.67
CA SER A 462 -24.57 -5.43 -6.60
C SER A 462 -24.09 -6.07 -5.30
N VAL A 463 -24.58 -7.28 -5.01
CA VAL A 463 -24.08 -8.11 -3.88
C VAL A 463 -22.60 -8.44 -4.05
N LEU A 464 -22.16 -8.69 -5.29
CA LEU A 464 -20.75 -8.95 -5.59
C LEU A 464 -19.89 -7.70 -5.30
N ASP A 465 -20.38 -6.51 -5.64
CA ASP A 465 -19.68 -5.25 -5.35
C ASP A 465 -19.53 -5.03 -3.85
N PHE A 466 -20.55 -5.41 -3.07
CA PHE A 466 -20.49 -5.35 -1.61
C PHE A 466 -19.33 -6.19 -1.08
N PHE A 467 -19.25 -7.47 -1.46
CA PHE A 467 -18.19 -8.35 -0.98
C PHE A 467 -16.80 -7.90 -1.43
N ILE A 468 -16.64 -7.50 -2.70
CA ILE A 468 -15.34 -7.05 -3.22
C ILE A 468 -14.89 -5.78 -2.50
N ARG A 469 -15.75 -4.78 -2.35
CA ARG A 469 -15.37 -3.46 -1.80
C ARG A 469 -15.27 -3.44 -0.28
N VAL A 470 -16.25 -4.02 0.41
CA VAL A 470 -16.23 -4.09 1.87
C VAL A 470 -15.18 -5.12 2.31
N GLY A 471 -15.07 -6.26 1.61
CA GLY A 471 -14.07 -7.28 1.90
C GLY A 471 -12.63 -6.79 1.74
N SER A 472 -12.29 -6.15 0.61
CA SER A 472 -10.94 -5.59 0.40
C SER A 472 -10.56 -4.55 1.46
N ASN A 473 -11.48 -3.65 1.83
CA ASN A 473 -11.22 -2.66 2.90
C ASN A 473 -11.21 -3.30 4.31
N ALA A 474 -11.95 -4.39 4.53
CA ALA A 474 -11.95 -5.10 5.80
C ALA A 474 -10.64 -5.87 6.04
N ILE A 475 -10.01 -6.43 5.00
CA ILE A 475 -8.72 -7.15 5.10
C ILE A 475 -7.63 -6.25 5.70
N LEU A 476 -7.61 -4.96 5.35
CA LEU A 476 -6.73 -3.95 5.97
C LEU A 476 -6.88 -3.86 7.50
N CYS A 477 -8.07 -4.11 8.04
CA CYS A 477 -8.33 -4.06 9.48
C CYS A 477 -7.77 -5.28 10.21
N PHE A 478 -7.71 -6.44 9.55
CA PHE A 478 -7.32 -7.72 10.16
C PHE A 478 -5.82 -8.03 10.04
N ARG A 479 -5.07 -7.30 9.21
CA ARG A 479 -3.61 -7.40 9.10
C ARG A 479 -2.92 -6.63 10.25
N CYS A 480 -3.07 -7.11 11.50
CA CYS A 480 -2.33 -6.56 12.65
C CYS A 480 -0.90 -7.11 12.71
N PRO A 481 0.14 -6.27 12.95
CA PRO A 481 1.50 -6.76 13.14
C PRO A 481 1.52 -7.70 14.35
N CYS A 482 1.99 -8.92 14.14
CA CYS A 482 2.06 -9.93 15.19
C CYS A 482 3.10 -9.52 16.24
N ILE A 483 2.62 -9.12 17.41
CA ILE A 483 3.41 -8.62 18.54
C ILE A 483 3.85 -9.78 19.48
N SER A 484 3.38 -11.00 19.24
CA SER A 484 3.65 -12.18 20.07
C SER A 484 4.13 -13.36 19.21
N LEU A 485 5.22 -14.00 19.63
CA LEU A 485 5.73 -15.24 19.04
C LEU A 485 5.25 -16.43 19.86
N LEU A 486 4.37 -17.24 19.29
CA LEU A 486 3.97 -18.54 19.85
C LEU A 486 4.44 -19.65 18.89
N ASP A 487 5.34 -20.51 19.34
CA ASP A 487 5.78 -21.67 18.57
C ASP A 487 5.86 -22.90 19.49
N ARG A 488 4.82 -23.74 19.42
CA ARG A 488 4.60 -24.84 20.35
C ARG A 488 4.42 -26.15 19.58
N ALA A 489 5.23 -27.17 19.85
CA ALA A 489 4.86 -28.55 19.53
C ALA A 489 4.33 -29.23 20.79
N LEU A 490 3.03 -29.14 21.03
CA LEU A 490 2.38 -29.72 22.21
C LEU A 490 2.31 -31.26 22.14
N THR A 491 2.35 -31.84 20.94
CA THR A 491 2.18 -33.28 20.70
C THR A 491 3.20 -33.79 19.66
N PRO A 492 4.47 -34.00 20.02
CA PRO A 492 5.40 -34.72 19.16
C PRO A 492 4.86 -36.14 18.90
N LYS A 493 4.88 -36.58 17.65
CA LYS A 493 4.28 -37.87 17.25
C LYS A 493 5.17 -39.06 17.59
N THR A 494 6.48 -38.82 17.73
CA THR A 494 7.49 -39.85 18.02
C THR A 494 8.46 -39.36 19.09
N PHE A 495 9.09 -40.30 19.80
CA PHE A 495 10.17 -39.98 20.75
C PHE A 495 11.35 -39.29 20.04
N ALA A 496 11.69 -39.73 18.83
CA ALA A 496 12.73 -39.13 18.00
C ALA A 496 12.46 -37.64 17.68
N GLU A 497 11.22 -37.30 17.31
CA GLU A 497 10.80 -35.91 17.06
C GLU A 497 10.85 -35.05 18.34
N TRP A 498 10.62 -35.66 19.50
CA TRP A 498 10.79 -34.98 20.79
C TRP A 498 12.28 -34.80 21.15
N THR A 499 13.15 -35.77 20.85
CA THR A 499 14.60 -35.67 21.11
C THR A 499 15.30 -34.69 20.18
N THR A 500 14.90 -34.62 18.91
CA THR A 500 15.48 -33.75 17.89
C THR A 500 14.55 -32.57 17.62
N MET A 501 14.69 -31.53 18.44
CA MET A 501 13.84 -30.34 18.35
C MET A 501 14.22 -29.46 17.17
N LYS A 502 13.23 -28.77 16.61
CA LYS A 502 13.45 -27.76 15.58
C LYS A 502 14.12 -26.53 16.22
N ASP A 503 15.29 -26.15 15.71
CA ASP A 503 15.95 -24.89 16.04
C ASP A 503 15.12 -23.71 15.50
N VAL A 504 14.85 -22.74 16.38
CA VAL A 504 14.11 -21.52 16.07
C VAL A 504 14.92 -20.25 16.32
N THR A 505 16.23 -20.35 16.55
CA THR A 505 17.10 -19.21 16.86
C THR A 505 17.01 -18.13 15.78
N ASP A 506 17.15 -18.49 14.50
CA ASP A 506 17.03 -17.56 13.38
C ASP A 506 15.63 -16.91 13.30
N LYS A 507 14.58 -17.68 13.61
CA LYS A 507 13.20 -17.20 13.65
C LYS A 507 13.01 -16.16 14.76
N VAL A 508 13.58 -16.39 15.94
CA VAL A 508 13.56 -15.45 17.06
C VAL A 508 14.36 -14.19 16.72
N VAL A 509 15.59 -14.33 16.21
CA VAL A 509 16.44 -13.21 15.76
C VAL A 509 15.71 -12.33 14.76
N GLN A 510 15.08 -12.95 13.76
CA GLN A 510 14.39 -12.24 12.69
C GLN A 510 13.17 -11.47 13.20
N LEU A 511 12.32 -12.10 14.03
CA LEU A 511 11.13 -11.44 14.58
C LEU A 511 11.50 -10.35 15.59
N ALA A 512 12.52 -10.60 16.41
CA ALA A 512 13.05 -9.64 17.37
C ALA A 512 13.69 -8.42 16.69
N SER A 513 14.23 -8.54 15.47
CA SER A 513 14.91 -7.45 14.76
C SER A 513 14.06 -6.18 14.57
N THR A 514 12.74 -6.33 14.62
CA THR A 514 11.77 -5.23 14.50
C THR A 514 11.63 -4.41 15.79
N GLY A 515 12.00 -4.98 16.94
CA GLY A 515 11.83 -4.38 18.26
C GLY A 515 10.39 -4.38 18.80
N ASP A 516 9.44 -4.98 18.08
CA ASP A 516 8.01 -4.91 18.42
C ASP A 516 7.52 -6.07 19.30
N LEU A 517 8.36 -7.09 19.50
CA LEU A 517 7.99 -8.32 20.17
C LEU A 517 7.70 -8.07 21.65
N ARG A 518 6.49 -8.41 22.12
CA ARG A 518 6.05 -8.26 23.51
C ARG A 518 5.92 -9.57 24.26
N SER A 519 5.74 -10.69 23.57
CA SER A 519 5.61 -12.01 24.17
C SER A 519 6.30 -13.08 23.33
N ILE A 520 6.99 -14.00 24.00
CA ILE A 520 7.62 -15.18 23.42
C ILE A 520 7.16 -16.39 24.21
N GLN A 521 6.53 -17.36 23.55
CA GLN A 521 6.27 -18.67 24.10
C GLN A 521 6.79 -19.74 23.14
N LEU A 522 7.78 -20.50 23.58
CA LEU A 522 8.37 -21.62 22.86
C LEU A 522 8.12 -22.90 23.65
N VAL A 523 7.61 -23.94 22.99
CA VAL A 523 7.41 -25.27 23.61
C VAL A 523 7.96 -26.34 22.68
N ASN A 524 8.90 -27.16 23.17
CA ASN A 524 9.59 -28.19 22.38
C ASN A 524 10.23 -27.59 21.10
N ARG A 525 10.93 -26.47 21.25
CA ARG A 525 11.68 -25.76 20.21
C ARG A 525 13.06 -25.42 20.74
N GLN A 526 14.09 -25.72 19.98
CA GLN A 526 15.46 -25.47 20.43
C GLN A 526 15.78 -23.97 20.34
N LEU A 527 16.17 -23.40 21.48
CA LEU A 527 16.69 -22.05 21.63
C LEU A 527 17.79 -22.10 22.72
N GLN A 528 18.99 -22.51 22.31
CA GLN A 528 20.10 -22.73 23.24
C GLN A 528 20.55 -21.43 23.91
N GLU A 529 20.72 -20.38 23.12
CA GLU A 529 21.08 -19.05 23.60
C GLU A 529 19.97 -18.05 23.28
N ILE A 530 19.64 -17.20 24.26
CA ILE A 530 18.70 -16.09 24.05
C ILE A 530 19.45 -15.04 23.22
N PRO A 531 19.03 -14.73 21.97
CA PRO A 531 19.79 -13.85 21.09
C PRO A 531 19.79 -12.40 21.56
N GLU A 532 20.94 -11.73 21.47
CA GLU A 532 21.12 -10.31 21.89
C GLU A 532 20.19 -9.34 21.15
N VAL A 533 19.74 -9.70 19.95
CA VAL A 533 18.76 -8.93 19.16
C VAL A 533 17.45 -8.69 19.94
N LEU A 534 17.10 -9.55 20.90
CA LEU A 534 15.93 -9.35 21.77
C LEU A 534 16.01 -8.08 22.63
N LEU A 535 17.21 -7.54 22.89
CA LEU A 535 17.36 -6.25 23.57
C LEU A 535 16.70 -5.09 22.82
N SER A 536 16.50 -5.23 21.51
CA SER A 536 15.77 -4.22 20.72
C SER A 536 14.28 -4.16 21.07
N CYS A 537 13.73 -5.18 21.74
CA CYS A 537 12.34 -5.28 22.16
C CYS A 537 12.14 -4.61 23.53
N GLU A 538 12.18 -3.27 23.60
CA GLU A 538 12.11 -2.49 24.84
C GLU A 538 10.84 -2.76 25.69
N TYR A 539 9.77 -3.26 25.07
CA TYR A 539 8.47 -3.53 25.69
C TYR A 539 8.16 -5.02 25.86
N LEU A 540 9.19 -5.89 25.81
CA LEU A 540 9.04 -7.32 26.05
C LEU A 540 8.53 -7.57 27.49
N LYS A 541 7.42 -8.30 27.61
CA LYS A 541 6.71 -8.55 28.88
C LYS A 541 6.69 -10.01 29.29
N HIS A 542 6.59 -10.91 28.33
CA HIS A 542 6.42 -12.33 28.59
C HIS A 542 7.48 -13.14 27.85
N ILE A 543 8.26 -13.90 28.58
CA ILE A 543 9.17 -14.91 28.03
C ILE A 543 8.78 -16.24 28.68
N SER A 544 8.48 -17.24 27.87
CA SER A 544 8.10 -18.57 28.33
C SER A 544 8.74 -19.63 27.44
N LEU A 545 9.72 -20.33 27.99
CA LEU A 545 10.56 -21.28 27.29
C LEU A 545 10.36 -22.65 27.94
N TYR A 546 9.63 -23.54 27.27
CA TYR A 546 9.36 -24.89 27.75
C TYR A 546 10.13 -25.91 26.92
N TYR A 547 11.00 -26.66 27.58
CA TYR A 547 11.79 -27.73 26.96
C TYR A 547 12.58 -27.21 25.76
N THR A 548 13.26 -26.07 25.90
CA THR A 548 13.92 -25.37 24.79
C THR A 548 15.42 -25.62 24.68
N ASP A 549 15.98 -26.45 25.57
CA ASP A 549 17.43 -26.64 25.74
C ASP A 549 18.20 -25.33 25.92
N THR A 550 17.57 -24.31 26.50
CA THR A 550 18.25 -23.05 26.83
C THR A 550 19.33 -23.31 27.87
N THR A 551 20.57 -22.95 27.54
CA THR A 551 21.77 -23.28 28.33
C THR A 551 22.20 -22.15 29.26
N ALA A 552 21.95 -20.90 28.91
CA ALA A 552 22.40 -19.76 29.70
C ALA A 552 21.40 -18.60 29.67
N ILE A 553 21.24 -17.91 30.80
CA ILE A 553 20.65 -16.57 30.82
C ILE A 553 21.76 -15.56 30.59
N PRO A 554 21.66 -14.69 29.58
CA PRO A 554 22.76 -13.78 29.24
C PRO A 554 22.94 -12.67 30.29
N PRO A 555 24.16 -12.14 30.52
CA PRO A 555 24.42 -11.07 31.49
C PRO A 555 23.62 -9.78 31.25
N TRP A 556 23.23 -9.53 30.00
CA TRP A 556 22.43 -8.36 29.62
C TRP A 556 20.93 -8.52 29.90
N PHE A 557 20.48 -9.69 30.39
CA PHE A 557 19.06 -9.97 30.63
C PHE A 557 18.36 -8.94 31.53
N LYS A 558 19.10 -8.36 32.49
CA LYS A 558 18.67 -7.26 33.37
C LYS A 558 18.12 -6.02 32.66
N GLN A 559 18.40 -5.87 31.37
CA GLN A 559 17.94 -4.72 30.59
C GLN A 559 16.43 -4.75 30.29
N PHE A 560 15.73 -5.88 30.47
CA PHE A 560 14.27 -5.99 30.26
C PHE A 560 13.46 -5.37 31.42
N LYS A 561 13.47 -4.04 31.53
CA LYS A 561 12.79 -3.29 32.61
C LYS A 561 11.26 -3.49 32.67
N ASN A 562 10.65 -3.86 31.55
CA ASN A 562 9.21 -4.06 31.40
C ASN A 562 8.76 -5.52 31.52
N LEU A 563 9.67 -6.46 31.83
CA LEU A 563 9.34 -7.88 31.92
C LEU A 563 8.39 -8.13 33.10
N GLU A 564 7.32 -8.88 32.85
CA GLU A 564 6.26 -9.19 33.82
C GLU A 564 6.21 -10.68 34.16
N TYR A 565 6.58 -11.53 33.20
CA TYR A 565 6.47 -12.98 33.29
C TYR A 565 7.70 -13.64 32.67
N PHE A 566 8.42 -14.42 33.47
CA PHE A 566 9.55 -15.22 33.01
C PHE A 566 9.34 -16.68 33.41
N HIS A 567 9.30 -17.57 32.42
CA HIS A 567 9.24 -19.02 32.61
C HIS A 567 10.34 -19.64 31.75
N VAL A 568 11.21 -20.43 32.36
CA VAL A 568 12.15 -21.30 31.66
C VAL A 568 12.08 -22.69 32.28
N GLU A 569 11.93 -23.69 31.43
CA GLU A 569 11.79 -25.07 31.86
C GLU A 569 12.66 -25.95 31.00
N GLY A 570 13.56 -26.68 31.66
CA GLY A 570 14.46 -27.63 31.07
C GLY A 570 13.75 -28.91 30.69
N LYS A 571 14.41 -29.66 29.81
CA LYS A 571 14.00 -31.00 29.44
C LYS A 571 14.62 -32.00 30.40
N SER A 572 13.82 -32.96 30.89
CA SER A 572 14.37 -34.18 31.48
C SER A 572 15.08 -34.95 30.36
N GLY A 573 16.35 -34.67 30.17
CA GLY A 573 17.11 -35.21 29.05
C GLY A 573 18.56 -34.81 29.08
N ALA A 574 18.69 -33.51 29.22
CA ALA A 574 19.72 -32.74 28.59
C ALA A 574 20.22 -31.67 29.57
N PRO A 575 21.48 -31.24 29.42
CA PRO A 575 21.99 -30.09 30.15
C PRO A 575 21.17 -28.86 29.74
N SER A 576 20.57 -28.19 30.72
CA SER A 576 19.81 -26.96 30.49
C SER A 576 20.05 -26.03 31.67
N LEU A 577 20.21 -24.73 31.36
CA LEU A 577 20.50 -23.64 32.30
C LEU A 577 21.75 -23.85 33.20
N THR A 578 22.93 -23.87 32.59
CA THR A 578 24.24 -23.98 33.26
C THR A 578 24.76 -22.67 33.87
N SER A 579 24.26 -21.52 33.43
CA SER A 579 24.66 -20.21 33.98
C SER A 579 23.48 -19.26 34.15
N PHE A 580 23.49 -18.54 35.29
CA PHE A 580 22.47 -17.57 35.66
C PHE A 580 23.12 -16.33 36.31
N PRO A 581 23.03 -15.14 35.71
CA PRO A 581 23.68 -13.93 36.25
C PRO A 581 23.10 -13.49 37.60
N GLU A 582 23.97 -13.09 38.53
CA GLU A 582 23.58 -12.63 39.88
C GLU A 582 22.75 -11.34 39.89
N ASP A 583 22.76 -10.58 38.81
CA ASP A 583 22.03 -9.33 38.65
C ASP A 583 20.91 -9.42 37.61
N ALA A 584 20.56 -10.63 37.16
CA ALA A 584 19.65 -10.87 36.04
C ALA A 584 18.29 -10.17 36.19
N PHE A 585 17.79 -9.96 37.41
CA PHE A 585 16.50 -9.31 37.68
C PHE A 585 16.63 -7.87 38.21
N GLN A 586 17.84 -7.31 38.25
CA GLN A 586 18.08 -5.98 38.80
C GLN A 586 17.37 -4.90 37.98
N GLY A 587 16.44 -4.17 38.61
CA GLY A 587 15.69 -3.08 37.97
C GLY A 587 14.41 -3.48 37.25
N MET A 588 14.00 -4.76 37.32
CA MET A 588 12.73 -5.25 36.78
C MET A 588 11.56 -5.06 37.76
N HIS A 589 11.08 -3.82 37.92
CA HIS A 589 10.04 -3.49 38.90
C HIS A 589 8.65 -4.06 38.57
N GLN A 590 8.43 -4.51 37.34
CA GLN A 590 7.14 -5.02 36.84
C GLN A 590 7.04 -6.56 36.91
N LEU A 591 8.13 -7.24 37.28
CA LEU A 591 8.21 -8.71 37.26
C LEU A 591 7.30 -9.30 38.35
N SER A 592 6.34 -10.12 37.93
CA SER A 592 5.26 -10.64 38.77
C SER A 592 5.22 -12.17 38.84
N PHE A 593 5.89 -12.85 37.91
CA PHE A 593 5.99 -14.30 37.84
C PHE A 593 7.38 -14.74 37.36
N ILE A 594 7.99 -15.68 38.10
CA ILE A 594 9.26 -16.33 37.76
C ILE A 594 9.06 -17.83 37.98
N HIS A 595 9.36 -18.63 36.96
CA HIS A 595 9.36 -20.08 37.05
C HIS A 595 10.58 -20.68 36.36
N VAL A 596 11.33 -21.51 37.08
CA VAL A 596 12.54 -22.19 36.61
C VAL A 596 12.43 -23.66 37.04
N ALA A 597 12.33 -24.60 36.09
CA ALA A 597 11.99 -26.01 36.41
C ALA A 597 12.66 -27.05 35.50
N ASN A 598 12.75 -28.31 35.95
CA ASN A 598 13.06 -29.52 35.15
C ASN A 598 14.39 -29.56 34.36
N HIS A 599 15.48 -29.00 34.91
CA HIS A 599 16.81 -29.06 34.29
C HIS A 599 17.55 -30.36 34.73
N ARG A 600 17.94 -31.24 33.79
CA ARG A 600 18.33 -32.67 34.05
C ARG A 600 19.76 -32.91 34.57
N ILE A 601 20.45 -31.88 35.01
CA ILE A 601 21.59 -32.10 35.89
C ILE A 601 20.99 -32.34 37.27
N MET A 602 20.96 -33.60 37.72
CA MET A 602 21.24 -33.89 39.12
C MET A 602 22.30 -32.90 39.58
N LEU A 603 22.09 -32.12 40.64
CA LEU A 603 23.08 -31.22 41.25
C LEU A 603 24.42 -31.93 41.52
N ALA A 604 25.21 -32.14 40.48
CA ALA A 604 26.24 -33.15 40.48
C ALA A 604 27.50 -32.66 39.81
N LEU A 605 27.35 -31.95 38.68
CA LEU A 605 28.46 -31.57 37.82
C LEU A 605 28.28 -30.20 37.13
N VAL A 606 27.36 -29.35 37.59
CA VAL A 606 27.46 -27.89 37.42
C VAL A 606 27.94 -27.35 38.76
N PRO A 607 28.90 -26.41 38.82
CA PRO A 607 29.10 -25.63 40.02
C PRO A 607 27.75 -25.00 40.38
N SER A 608 27.13 -25.55 41.42
CA SER A 608 26.06 -25.00 42.25
C SER A 608 25.70 -23.57 41.87
N ILE A 609 24.45 -23.26 41.51
CA ILE A 609 23.99 -21.86 41.67
C ILE A 609 24.15 -21.60 43.18
N PRO A 610 25.18 -20.86 43.62
CA PRO A 610 25.53 -20.83 45.03
C PRO A 610 24.55 -19.94 45.79
N GLY A 611 23.88 -19.03 45.08
CA GLY A 611 22.86 -18.15 45.60
C GLY A 611 22.03 -17.54 44.48
N LEU A 612 20.93 -16.91 44.86
CA LEU A 612 20.11 -16.08 43.99
C LEU A 612 20.51 -14.61 44.12
N PRO A 613 20.19 -13.77 43.12
CA PRO A 613 20.22 -12.31 43.25
C PRO A 613 19.50 -11.82 44.52
N ASP A 614 19.85 -10.64 45.01
CA ASP A 614 19.05 -9.98 46.05
C ASP A 614 17.61 -9.71 45.56
N MET A 615 16.64 -10.33 46.23
CA MET A 615 15.22 -10.28 45.87
C MET A 615 14.49 -9.09 46.49
N ALA A 616 15.18 -8.22 47.26
CA ALA A 616 14.59 -7.07 47.96
C ALA A 616 13.77 -6.12 47.06
N ARG A 617 14.12 -6.04 45.77
CA ARG A 617 13.47 -5.11 44.81
C ARG A 617 12.17 -5.65 44.23
N ILE A 618 11.85 -6.93 44.43
CA ILE A 618 10.65 -7.58 43.88
C ILE A 618 9.49 -7.44 44.86
N LYS A 619 8.53 -6.56 44.56
CA LYS A 619 7.40 -6.24 45.46
C LYS A 619 6.11 -7.01 45.15
N HIS A 620 5.85 -7.32 43.88
CA HIS A 620 4.53 -7.80 43.40
C HIS A 620 4.49 -9.25 42.93
N LEU A 621 5.51 -10.05 43.24
CA LEU A 621 5.54 -11.45 42.82
C LEU A 621 4.34 -12.22 43.39
N LYS A 622 3.59 -12.94 42.56
CA LYS A 622 2.40 -13.71 42.97
C LYS A 622 2.73 -15.15 43.36
N SER A 623 3.74 -15.75 42.74
CA SER A 623 4.16 -17.13 42.97
C SER A 623 5.68 -17.22 42.81
N PHE A 624 6.34 -17.97 43.71
CA PHE A 624 7.76 -18.29 43.66
C PHE A 624 7.92 -19.72 44.15
N ILE A 625 8.47 -20.59 43.29
CA ILE A 625 8.56 -22.02 43.55
C ILE A 625 10.00 -22.45 43.30
N VAL A 626 10.61 -23.09 44.30
CA VAL A 626 11.86 -23.83 44.19
C VAL A 626 11.52 -25.29 44.44
N ALA A 627 11.28 -26.03 43.36
CA ALA A 627 10.96 -27.45 43.37
C ALA A 627 12.23 -28.29 43.15
N ALA A 628 12.25 -29.51 43.69
CA ALA A 628 13.36 -30.48 43.67
C ALA A 628 14.60 -30.10 44.53
N ARG A 629 15.56 -31.03 44.63
CA ARG A 629 16.83 -30.84 45.37
C ARG A 629 17.63 -29.72 44.71
N SER A 630 17.93 -28.64 45.44
CA SER A 630 18.70 -27.46 44.97
C SER A 630 19.87 -27.15 45.91
N SER A 631 21.06 -26.81 45.37
CA SER A 631 22.24 -26.44 46.17
C SER A 631 21.95 -25.26 47.10
N MET A 632 21.11 -24.30 46.68
CA MET A 632 20.72 -23.13 47.47
C MET A 632 19.92 -23.48 48.75
N CYS A 633 19.30 -24.66 48.79
CA CYS A 633 18.55 -25.14 49.95
C CYS A 633 19.47 -25.81 50.99
N CYS A 634 20.69 -26.20 50.61
CA CYS A 634 21.57 -27.06 51.42
C CYS A 634 23.02 -26.56 51.58
N ASN A 635 23.44 -25.49 50.90
CA ASN A 635 24.83 -25.01 50.88
C ASN A 635 25.12 -23.85 51.87
N GLY A 636 24.18 -23.52 52.76
CA GLY A 636 24.31 -22.38 53.67
C GLY A 636 23.95 -21.03 53.06
N PHE A 637 23.31 -20.98 51.89
CA PHE A 637 22.79 -19.73 51.32
C PHE A 637 21.61 -19.17 52.11
N ARG A 638 20.58 -19.98 52.39
CA ARG A 638 19.39 -19.59 53.19
C ARG A 638 19.56 -19.87 54.68
N ASN A 639 20.11 -21.03 55.03
CA ASN A 639 20.22 -21.51 56.41
C ASN A 639 21.62 -21.21 56.94
N ILE A 640 21.73 -20.32 57.93
CA ILE A 640 22.98 -20.02 58.62
C ILE A 640 22.77 -20.42 60.09
N PRO A 641 23.50 -21.43 60.63
CA PRO A 641 24.56 -22.19 59.97
C PRO A 641 24.04 -23.18 58.92
N CYS A 642 24.90 -23.54 57.97
CA CYS A 642 24.64 -24.56 56.95
C CYS A 642 24.31 -25.92 57.59
N ASP A 643 23.21 -26.55 57.16
CA ASP A 643 22.80 -27.86 57.63
C ASP A 643 22.85 -28.89 56.48
N LEU A 644 23.89 -29.73 56.48
CA LEU A 644 24.07 -30.81 55.51
C LEU A 644 23.22 -32.06 55.82
N SER A 645 22.47 -32.07 56.93
CA SER A 645 21.60 -33.18 57.30
C SER A 645 20.17 -33.04 56.75
N ASP A 646 19.84 -31.90 56.13
CA ASP A 646 18.54 -31.65 55.49
C ASP A 646 18.26 -32.67 54.36
N ILE A 647 16.98 -33.00 54.14
CA ILE A 647 16.52 -33.95 53.10
C ILE A 647 16.96 -33.54 51.68
N TYR A 648 17.22 -32.26 51.47
CA TYR A 648 17.78 -31.76 50.21
C TYR A 648 19.27 -32.09 50.00
N CYS A 649 19.98 -32.46 51.07
CA CYS A 649 21.40 -32.83 51.09
C CYS A 649 21.62 -34.34 50.98
N ALA A 650 20.60 -35.15 51.24
CA ALA A 650 20.73 -36.60 51.38
C ALA A 650 20.92 -37.33 50.02
N PRO A 651 21.71 -38.43 49.94
CA PRO A 651 21.89 -39.25 48.71
C PRO A 651 20.57 -39.79 48.10
N PRO A 652 20.54 -40.23 46.81
CA PRO A 652 21.27 -41.43 46.40
C PRO A 652 22.13 -41.35 45.12
N ARG A 653 22.26 -40.21 44.41
CA ARG A 653 23.01 -40.18 43.14
C ARG A 653 23.61 -38.79 42.83
N LEU A 654 24.90 -38.61 43.17
CA LEU A 654 25.86 -37.51 42.87
C LEU A 654 26.22 -36.53 44.02
N THR A 655 27.29 -35.73 43.77
CA THR A 655 28.30 -35.13 44.67
C THR A 655 27.81 -34.54 46.01
N PRO A 656 28.61 -34.64 47.09
CA PRO A 656 28.22 -34.11 48.41
C PRO A 656 27.98 -32.60 48.32
N ALA A 657 26.84 -32.12 48.81
CA ALA A 657 26.65 -30.69 49.04
C ALA A 657 27.74 -30.21 50.02
N VAL A 658 28.47 -29.15 49.65
CA VAL A 658 29.49 -28.53 50.50
C VAL A 658 28.94 -27.20 51.00
N CYS A 659 29.06 -26.96 52.30
CA CYS A 659 28.73 -25.66 52.86
C CYS A 659 29.63 -24.59 52.24
N LEU A 660 29.03 -23.50 51.81
CA LEU A 660 29.77 -22.33 51.37
C LEU A 660 30.59 -21.79 52.56
N ALA A 661 31.86 -21.45 52.32
CA ALA A 661 32.77 -20.99 53.36
C ALA A 661 32.30 -19.67 54.02
N ASP A 662 32.62 -19.46 55.30
CA ASP A 662 32.27 -18.24 56.04
C ASP A 662 32.97 -16.97 55.51
N ASN A 663 34.09 -17.12 54.78
CA ASN A 663 34.92 -16.02 54.26
C ASN A 663 34.86 -15.91 52.72
N ARG A 664 33.65 -16.00 52.15
CA ARG A 664 33.45 -16.11 50.70
C ARG A 664 33.08 -14.79 50.03
N THR A 665 33.31 -14.71 48.71
CA THR A 665 32.93 -13.57 47.87
C THR A 665 31.50 -13.65 47.34
N GLU A 666 30.92 -14.84 47.28
CA GLU A 666 29.56 -15.08 46.82
C GLU A 666 28.53 -14.52 47.80
N PRO A 667 27.47 -13.83 47.30
CA PRO A 667 26.51 -13.14 48.15
C PRO A 667 25.87 -14.06 49.19
N ILE A 668 25.87 -13.59 50.45
CA ILE A 668 25.05 -14.14 51.53
C ILE A 668 23.61 -13.65 51.30
N VAL A 669 22.61 -14.47 51.60
CA VAL A 669 21.21 -14.06 51.48
C VAL A 669 20.97 -12.81 52.34
N THR A 670 20.42 -11.76 51.73
CA THR A 670 20.09 -10.53 52.46
C THR A 670 18.90 -10.78 53.38
N GLU A 671 18.79 -10.03 54.48
CA GLU A 671 17.62 -10.08 55.37
C GLU A 671 16.31 -9.83 54.59
N ALA A 672 16.36 -8.96 53.59
CA ALA A 672 15.24 -8.70 52.69
C ALA A 672 14.87 -9.92 51.82
N THR A 673 15.86 -10.68 51.35
CA THR A 673 15.63 -11.92 50.59
C THR A 673 15.10 -13.05 51.48
N LEU A 674 15.56 -13.15 52.74
CA LEU A 674 14.99 -14.07 53.73
C LEU A 674 13.52 -13.78 54.00
N LYS A 675 13.18 -12.49 54.19
CA LYS A 675 11.79 -12.04 54.36
C LYS A 675 10.94 -12.33 53.13
N PHE A 676 11.53 -12.24 51.94
CA PHE A 676 10.89 -12.61 50.69
C PHE A 676 10.63 -14.12 50.59
N PHE A 677 11.61 -14.98 50.94
CA PHE A 677 11.40 -16.44 50.97
C PHE A 677 10.34 -16.87 51.98
N ALA A 678 10.27 -16.20 53.14
CA ALA A 678 9.23 -16.48 54.14
C ALA A 678 7.80 -16.31 53.58
N ARG A 679 7.60 -15.40 52.60
CA ARG A 679 6.30 -15.20 51.93
C ARG A 679 5.88 -16.41 51.08
N PHE A 680 6.83 -17.24 50.66
CA PHE A 680 6.63 -18.41 49.80
C PHE A 680 7.12 -19.71 50.48
N ALA A 681 7.07 -19.78 51.81
CA ALA A 681 7.63 -20.88 52.59
C ALA A 681 7.08 -22.27 52.20
N SER A 682 5.84 -22.35 51.69
CA SER A 682 5.21 -23.58 51.19
C SER A 682 5.75 -24.08 49.85
N SER A 683 6.54 -23.26 49.16
CA SER A 683 6.95 -23.50 47.77
C SER A 683 8.45 -23.35 47.56
N VAL A 684 9.20 -22.83 48.54
CA VAL A 684 10.65 -22.65 48.49
C VAL A 684 11.32 -23.59 49.47
N CYS A 685 12.01 -24.61 48.95
CA CYS A 685 12.65 -25.65 49.77
C CYS A 685 11.66 -26.24 50.80
N ALA A 686 10.41 -26.51 50.39
CA ALA A 686 9.36 -27.06 51.24
C ALA A 686 9.42 -28.60 51.26
N PRO A 687 9.31 -29.24 52.45
CA PRO A 687 9.60 -30.66 52.65
C PRO A 687 8.91 -31.53 51.58
N VAL A 688 9.73 -32.25 50.82
CA VAL A 688 9.25 -33.19 49.80
C VAL A 688 8.62 -34.36 50.53
N THR A 689 7.31 -34.57 50.37
CA THR A 689 6.68 -35.82 50.82
C THR A 689 7.26 -36.95 49.98
N ASP A 690 8.10 -37.77 50.61
CA ASP A 690 8.84 -38.86 50.00
C ASP A 690 7.92 -39.81 49.21
N ARG A 691 8.41 -40.18 48.01
CA ARG A 691 7.92 -41.19 47.05
C ARG A 691 7.15 -40.64 45.84
N ALA A 692 7.85 -39.94 44.97
CA ALA A 692 7.73 -40.27 43.54
C ALA A 692 8.82 -41.32 43.24
N PRO A 693 8.49 -42.58 42.88
CA PRO A 693 9.50 -43.51 42.41
C PRO A 693 10.17 -42.93 41.18
N GLN A 694 11.49 -43.13 41.13
CA GLN A 694 12.31 -42.85 39.97
C GLN A 694 11.87 -43.86 38.89
N ASN A 695 10.87 -43.51 38.09
CA ASN A 695 10.52 -44.32 36.92
C ASN A 695 11.73 -44.32 35.98
N ASP A 696 12.15 -45.52 35.57
CA ASP A 696 13.18 -45.72 34.55
C ASP A 696 12.90 -44.84 33.32
N PRO A 697 13.93 -44.39 32.58
CA PRO A 697 13.71 -43.62 31.37
C PRO A 697 12.74 -44.34 30.44
N VAL A 698 11.65 -43.65 30.08
CA VAL A 698 10.60 -44.14 29.19
C VAL A 698 11.25 -44.68 27.92
N SER A 699 11.15 -46.00 27.70
CA SER A 699 11.59 -46.67 26.47
C SER A 699 10.40 -46.82 25.52
N ASP A 700 10.66 -46.97 24.21
CA ASP A 700 9.59 -47.21 23.22
C ASP A 700 8.69 -48.40 23.59
N ALA A 701 9.22 -49.38 24.32
CA ALA A 701 8.50 -50.56 24.81
C ALA A 701 7.49 -50.26 25.93
N SER A 702 7.60 -49.12 26.61
CA SER A 702 6.76 -48.72 27.76
C SER A 702 5.60 -47.78 27.39
N MET A 703 5.42 -47.49 26.10
CA MET A 703 4.39 -46.57 25.60
C MET A 703 3.23 -47.30 24.93
N ILE A 704 2.00 -46.96 25.32
CA ILE A 704 0.75 -47.51 24.81
C ILE A 704 0.06 -46.44 23.97
N LYS A 705 -0.38 -46.79 22.76
CA LYS A 705 -1.08 -45.88 21.84
C LYS A 705 -2.60 -45.96 22.08
N CYS A 706 -3.23 -44.83 22.41
CA CYS A 706 -4.69 -44.67 22.46
C CYS A 706 -5.09 -43.47 21.60
N GLU A 707 -5.99 -43.67 20.62
CA GLU A 707 -6.51 -42.59 19.75
C GLU A 707 -5.42 -41.63 19.22
N ASP A 708 -4.33 -42.20 18.71
CA ASP A 708 -3.15 -41.47 18.18
C ASP A 708 -2.29 -40.70 19.17
N LYS A 709 -2.48 -40.90 20.48
CA LYS A 709 -1.67 -40.33 21.55
C LYS A 709 -0.91 -41.43 22.29
N LEU A 710 0.37 -41.19 22.61
CA LEU A 710 1.22 -42.12 23.35
C LEU A 710 1.10 -41.83 24.85
N PHE A 711 0.76 -42.87 25.61
CA PHE A 711 0.62 -42.81 27.07
C PHE A 711 1.57 -43.82 27.72
N THR A 712 2.01 -43.52 28.93
CA THR A 712 2.74 -44.46 29.77
C THR A 712 2.13 -44.46 31.18
N LEU A 713 2.25 -45.59 31.88
CA LEU A 713 1.81 -45.70 33.26
C LEU A 713 2.78 -44.92 34.15
N CYS A 714 2.28 -44.00 34.94
CA CYS A 714 3.07 -43.22 35.90
C CYS A 714 2.43 -43.22 37.27
N GLN A 715 3.20 -42.88 38.31
CA GLN A 715 2.64 -42.63 39.64
C GLN A 715 2.48 -41.13 39.84
N THR A 716 1.33 -40.72 40.36
CA THR A 716 1.06 -39.33 40.76
C THR A 716 1.88 -38.95 41.99
N PHE A 717 1.93 -37.65 42.31
CA PHE A 717 2.55 -37.14 43.54
C PHE A 717 1.95 -37.70 44.85
N ARG A 718 0.78 -38.36 44.79
CA ARG A 718 0.14 -39.02 45.93
C ARG A 718 0.40 -40.53 45.98
N GLY A 719 1.14 -41.08 45.01
CA GLY A 719 1.44 -42.51 44.90
C GLY A 719 0.39 -43.32 44.13
N ASP A 720 -0.71 -42.69 43.70
CA ASP A 720 -1.76 -43.37 42.91
C ASP A 720 -1.31 -43.61 41.47
N PRO A 721 -1.66 -44.75 40.84
CA PRO A 721 -1.39 -45.00 39.43
C PRO A 721 -2.20 -44.04 38.54
N GLY A 722 -1.53 -43.44 37.56
CA GLY A 722 -2.13 -42.51 36.59
C GLY A 722 -1.60 -42.72 35.17
N MET A 723 -2.26 -42.09 34.20
CA MET A 723 -1.80 -42.05 32.82
C MET A 723 -1.00 -40.78 32.56
N CYS A 724 0.26 -40.92 32.12
CA CYS A 724 1.10 -39.79 31.72
C CYS A 724 1.28 -39.77 30.20
N TYR A 725 1.15 -38.60 29.60
CA TYR A 725 1.41 -38.37 28.19
C TYR A 725 2.89 -37.99 27.97
N THR A 726 3.43 -38.23 26.78
CA THR A 726 4.82 -37.91 26.39
C THR A 726 5.21 -36.42 26.38
N ALA A 727 4.39 -35.55 26.98
CA ALA A 727 4.74 -34.16 27.26
C ALA A 727 4.80 -33.94 28.77
N GLY A 728 5.97 -34.21 29.36
CA GLY A 728 6.30 -33.77 30.71
C GLY A 728 5.88 -34.71 31.84
N ILE A 729 6.88 -35.12 32.62
CA ILE A 729 6.72 -35.72 33.94
C ILE A 729 6.21 -34.60 34.86
N GLU A 730 4.89 -34.45 34.98
CA GLU A 730 4.10 -34.11 36.18
C GLU A 730 2.62 -34.32 35.83
N PRO A 731 1.78 -34.85 36.75
CA PRO A 731 0.37 -35.06 36.50
C PRO A 731 -0.27 -33.73 36.11
N ALA A 732 -0.96 -33.71 34.97
CA ALA A 732 -1.90 -32.64 34.71
C ALA A 732 -2.81 -32.52 35.95
N ASN A 733 -3.06 -31.30 36.40
CA ASN A 733 -4.23 -30.96 37.23
C ASN A 733 -5.58 -31.23 36.49
N LEU A 734 -5.58 -32.16 35.54
CA LEU A 734 -6.73 -32.84 34.97
C LEU A 734 -6.71 -34.24 35.56
N THR A 735 -7.09 -34.34 36.84
CA THR A 735 -7.65 -35.57 37.39
C THR A 735 -8.89 -35.90 36.56
N TYR A 736 -8.75 -36.75 35.54
CA TYR A 736 -9.83 -37.64 35.18
C TYR A 736 -9.69 -38.82 36.15
N THR A 737 -10.49 -38.78 37.22
CA THR A 737 -10.82 -39.99 37.96
C THR A 737 -11.46 -40.96 36.98
N VAL A 738 -11.00 -42.21 37.02
CA VAL A 738 -11.69 -43.35 36.42
C VAL A 738 -13.10 -43.44 36.97
#